data_AF-A0A936D9L1-F1
#
_entry.id   AF-A0A936D9L1-F1
#
_cell.length_a   1.000
_cell.length_b   1.000
_cell.length_c   1.000
_cell.angle_alpha   90.00
_cell.angle_beta   90.00
_cell.angle_gamma   90.00
#
_symmetry.space_group_name_H-M   'P 1'
#
loop_
_entity.id
_entity.type
_entity.pdbx_description
1 polymer ?
#
loop_
_entity_poly.entity_id
_entity_poly.type
_entity_poly.pdbx_seq_one_letter_code
_entity_poly.pdbx_strand_id
1 'polypeptide(L)'
;MASSRLKVDGHVLVQADGGPLKVEYALFDSQDILLGKNALGRPYELGYATTVGEARKRLGLLGATPELAETLAEIMRPTLTTAYARGGGVRKLVELLEPRWLFESTRFDRETSTYEGTFLDLASLAVDVGRPSAAYAFQALSLALALAGHADETPCELETSEITEHFKTGERTFHRLTLDGLEGLPAALEDLANRGGGRGARGEPLDRARIEELLAPRLPVGAKLSTFIRALETRDVPSKGPLSRQELWEVELLLDRGNLGAAWPLIDAIERMSGRTPATAYLRARHDLLAKLEPPTILAQRISAMALSMSSFVELGLLAGEAWLAAADGRRALAYAKDVLDAKGTDEVLRERAAAIVREARALPSPSTAGLTLSLPPSSTPDDDEPPYFSEGRTDADFTIQRTRPPPLTPSYTPPELEATSEAPRTSATSPPPPRSLTPTRHAPPSSGPRSATPTRMVAPTSNAASRPPPARSATPTRMVPPAQSRPPRSATPTRMVGPTSSRPGRNATPTRVGAPRPRDLFADELEVERPASVPPPPRRPTSSGMGSLHPTPADRPPTVRPLPAQNDPTPPPIQVPFPSSFPGPPDDEPRSRPSVPPALREMPTPTFSGQFMRGATRPPLGEGPPPVGFGKAPIFPKKALDGPEAAETLSFPPGLMPTPATDEIPGSVLEARIQFTWMARELGAAYRMARGVELRADLSGIEHMQAYLFERYAKRRVESPEAARDVQLHGAFLSEILARNLRAEWVDISGDELGYWEMMIPPQTRVWPFGRVSRLIAKGHKERDLVAYYLELESKLSRG
;
A
#
# COMPACT_ATOMS: atom_id res chain seq x y z
N MET A 1 -14.55 -17.97 -0.19
CA MET A 1 -13.66 -18.59 0.81
C MET A 1 -14.46 -18.74 2.09
N ALA A 2 -14.04 -19.58 3.04
CA ALA A 2 -14.68 -19.61 4.36
C ALA A 2 -14.41 -18.29 5.09
N SER A 3 -15.45 -17.67 5.65
CA SER A 3 -15.35 -16.46 6.47
C SER A 3 -15.45 -16.80 7.97
N SER A 4 -15.25 -15.78 8.79
CA SER A 4 -15.37 -15.83 10.25
C SER A 4 -15.96 -14.52 10.73
N ARG A 5 -16.71 -14.55 11.83
CA ARG A 5 -17.41 -13.38 12.36
C ARG A 5 -17.32 -13.37 13.88
N LEU A 6 -16.69 -12.32 14.43
CA LEU A 6 -16.81 -12.00 15.85
C LEU A 6 -18.09 -11.17 16.04
N LYS A 7 -18.94 -11.60 16.97
CA LYS A 7 -20.19 -10.95 17.34
C LYS A 7 -20.17 -10.52 18.80
N VAL A 8 -20.79 -9.37 19.08
CA VAL A 8 -21.11 -8.92 20.43
C VAL A 8 -22.58 -8.48 20.42
N ASP A 9 -23.38 -9.00 21.36
CA ASP A 9 -24.84 -8.81 21.38
C ASP A 9 -25.53 -9.15 20.04
N GLY A 10 -25.04 -10.19 19.35
CA GLY A 10 -25.49 -10.60 18.01
C GLY A 10 -25.03 -9.72 16.85
N HIS A 11 -24.53 -8.50 17.11
CA HIS A 11 -23.98 -7.60 16.10
C HIS A 11 -22.56 -8.03 15.68
N VAL A 12 -22.29 -8.12 14.38
CA VAL A 12 -20.95 -8.44 13.85
C VAL A 12 -20.01 -7.27 14.10
N LEU A 13 -19.02 -7.50 14.96
CA LEU A 13 -17.97 -6.55 15.34
C LEU A 13 -16.78 -6.61 14.38
N VAL A 14 -16.44 -7.82 13.92
CA VAL A 14 -15.39 -8.09 12.94
C VAL A 14 -15.86 -9.20 12.00
N GLN A 15 -15.54 -9.06 10.70
CA GLN A 15 -15.59 -10.15 9.74
C GLN A 15 -14.21 -10.31 9.09
N ALA A 16 -13.71 -11.54 9.01
CA ALA A 16 -12.45 -11.87 8.33
C ALA A 16 -12.61 -13.03 7.35
N ASP A 17 -12.10 -12.85 6.13
CA ASP A 17 -12.14 -13.83 5.05
C ASP A 17 -10.87 -14.70 5.08
N GLY A 18 -11.00 -16.02 4.89
CA GLY A 18 -9.89 -16.98 5.04
C GLY A 18 -9.68 -17.49 6.49
N GLY A 19 -10.50 -17.01 7.42
CA GLY A 19 -10.58 -17.47 8.81
C GLY A 19 -10.33 -16.37 9.83
N PRO A 20 -10.56 -16.66 11.13
CA PRO A 20 -10.57 -15.66 12.19
C PRO A 20 -9.24 -14.92 12.31
N LEU A 21 -9.34 -13.69 12.80
CA LEU A 21 -8.18 -12.93 13.25
C LEU A 21 -7.38 -13.80 14.23
N LYS A 22 -6.06 -13.74 14.10
CA LYS A 22 -5.19 -14.54 14.97
C LYS A 22 -5.37 -14.20 16.46
N VAL A 23 -5.89 -13.00 16.74
CA VAL A 23 -6.18 -12.45 18.08
C VAL A 23 -7.59 -12.76 18.58
N GLU A 24 -8.54 -13.13 17.73
CA GLU A 24 -9.88 -13.52 18.22
C GLU A 24 -9.80 -14.73 19.15
N TYR A 25 -8.91 -15.70 18.88
CA TYR A 25 -8.62 -16.81 19.81
C TYR A 25 -8.08 -16.38 21.18
N ALA A 26 -7.56 -15.16 21.33
CA ALA A 26 -7.12 -14.64 22.62
C ALA A 26 -8.28 -14.16 23.50
N LEU A 27 -9.48 -13.97 22.92
CA LEU A 27 -10.70 -13.67 23.66
C LEU A 27 -11.27 -14.92 24.35
N PHE A 28 -10.93 -16.12 23.87
CA PHE A 28 -11.54 -17.39 24.25
C PHE A 28 -10.54 -18.36 24.93
N ASP A 29 -11.08 -19.35 25.64
CA ASP A 29 -10.35 -20.52 26.13
C ASP A 29 -10.92 -21.81 25.52
N SER A 30 -10.15 -22.88 25.61
CA SER A 30 -10.46 -24.26 25.22
C SER A 30 -11.74 -24.87 25.82
N GLN A 31 -12.33 -24.22 26.82
CA GLN A 31 -13.63 -24.56 27.44
C GLN A 31 -14.82 -23.82 26.82
N ASP A 32 -14.60 -22.72 26.10
CA ASP A 32 -15.63 -21.84 25.52
C ASP A 32 -16.16 -22.36 24.17
N ILE A 33 -15.78 -23.57 23.76
CA ILE A 33 -16.04 -24.13 22.43
C ILE A 33 -17.51 -24.52 22.29
N LEU A 34 -18.18 -23.93 21.30
CA LEU A 34 -19.50 -24.36 20.85
C LEU A 34 -19.38 -25.57 19.90
N LEU A 35 -20.14 -26.63 20.19
CA LEU A 35 -20.18 -27.85 19.38
C LEU A 35 -21.57 -28.05 18.76
N GLY A 36 -21.61 -28.15 17.43
CA GLY A 36 -22.80 -28.48 16.64
C GLY A 36 -22.81 -29.94 16.18
N LYS A 37 -23.84 -30.33 15.44
CA LYS A 37 -23.90 -31.59 14.69
C LYS A 37 -24.19 -31.30 13.23
N ASN A 38 -23.37 -31.85 12.32
CA ASN A 38 -23.59 -31.68 10.88
C ASN A 38 -24.74 -32.56 10.37
N ALA A 39 -25.06 -32.49 9.08
CA ALA A 39 -26.13 -33.27 8.44
C ALA A 39 -25.98 -34.81 8.58
N LEU A 40 -24.77 -35.30 8.91
CA LEU A 40 -24.48 -36.71 9.18
C LEU A 40 -24.47 -37.05 10.68
N GLY A 41 -24.98 -36.14 11.54
CA GLY A 41 -25.05 -36.28 12.99
C GLY A 41 -23.70 -36.20 13.72
N ARG A 42 -22.59 -35.95 13.01
CA ARG A 42 -21.24 -35.92 13.58
C ARG A 42 -20.99 -34.60 14.30
N PRO A 43 -20.35 -34.61 15.48
CA PRO A 43 -20.02 -33.37 16.17
C PRO A 43 -18.92 -32.59 15.42
N TYR A 44 -19.08 -31.27 15.36
CA TYR A 44 -18.10 -30.34 14.81
C TYR A 44 -18.10 -29.03 15.60
N GLU A 45 -17.02 -28.26 15.50
CA GLU A 45 -16.89 -26.94 16.12
C GLU A 45 -17.77 -25.92 15.39
N LEU A 46 -18.67 -25.22 16.07
CA LEU A 46 -19.43 -24.11 15.50
C LEU A 46 -18.69 -22.78 15.63
N GLY A 47 -17.90 -22.66 16.70
CA GLY A 47 -17.36 -21.39 17.16
C GLY A 47 -17.00 -21.43 18.63
N TYR A 48 -16.92 -20.25 19.23
CA TYR A 48 -16.58 -20.02 20.64
C TYR A 48 -17.56 -18.99 21.23
N ALA A 49 -17.91 -19.11 22.51
CA ALA A 49 -18.77 -18.15 23.20
C ALA A 49 -18.30 -17.87 24.63
N THR A 50 -18.22 -16.59 24.99
CA THR A 50 -17.83 -16.10 26.31
C THR A 50 -18.52 -14.77 26.61
N THR A 51 -18.20 -14.09 27.70
CA THR A 51 -18.71 -12.74 27.99
C THR A 51 -17.68 -11.66 27.69
N VAL A 52 -18.13 -10.44 27.39
CA VAL A 52 -17.26 -9.28 27.14
C VAL A 52 -16.27 -9.05 28.29
N GLY A 53 -16.68 -9.21 29.55
CA GLY A 53 -15.81 -9.00 30.71
C GLY A 53 -14.66 -10.01 30.79
N GLU A 54 -14.93 -11.28 30.50
CA GLU A 54 -13.89 -12.30 30.47
C GLU A 54 -12.97 -12.13 29.25
N ALA A 55 -13.51 -11.76 28.08
CA ALA A 55 -12.73 -11.43 26.89
C ALA A 55 -11.79 -10.22 27.12
N ARG A 56 -12.30 -9.13 27.70
CA ARG A 56 -11.51 -7.94 28.10
C ARG A 56 -10.41 -8.31 29.10
N LYS A 57 -10.74 -9.11 30.11
CA LYS A 57 -9.78 -9.64 31.11
C LYS A 57 -8.66 -10.46 30.47
N ARG A 58 -8.96 -11.27 29.46
CA ARG A 58 -7.96 -12.08 28.71
C ARG A 58 -7.06 -11.21 27.82
N LEU A 59 -7.60 -10.19 27.15
CA LEU A 59 -6.79 -9.18 26.44
C LEU A 59 -5.87 -8.41 27.41
N GLY A 60 -6.39 -8.02 28.59
CA GLY A 60 -5.61 -7.34 29.62
C GLY A 60 -4.46 -8.18 30.17
N LEU A 61 -4.64 -9.50 30.30
CA LEU A 61 -3.55 -10.43 30.67
C LEU A 61 -2.46 -10.55 29.59
N LEU A 62 -2.72 -10.12 28.35
CA LEU A 62 -1.73 -9.99 27.28
C LEU A 62 -1.20 -8.55 27.12
N GLY A 63 -1.59 -7.63 28.01
CA GLY A 63 -1.23 -6.21 27.96
C GLY A 63 -2.02 -5.38 26.95
N ALA A 64 -3.03 -5.95 26.28
CA ALA A 64 -3.88 -5.21 25.34
C ALA A 64 -5.05 -4.56 26.09
N THR A 65 -4.91 -3.28 26.45
CA THR A 65 -5.94 -2.52 27.17
C THR A 65 -6.35 -1.24 26.42
N PRO A 66 -7.53 -0.67 26.68
CA PRO A 66 -7.95 0.60 26.08
C PRO A 66 -6.98 1.75 26.40
N GLU A 67 -6.48 1.80 27.64
CA GLU A 67 -5.58 2.87 28.11
C GLU A 67 -4.21 2.80 27.41
N LEU A 68 -3.71 1.60 27.09
CA LEU A 68 -2.54 1.45 26.22
C LEU A 68 -2.85 1.93 24.80
N ALA A 69 -4.04 1.64 24.26
CA ALA A 69 -4.41 2.09 22.92
C ALA A 69 -4.57 3.62 22.84
N GLU A 70 -5.10 4.26 23.88
CA GLU A 70 -5.12 5.73 24.01
C GLU A 70 -3.69 6.30 24.10
N THR A 71 -2.82 5.71 24.93
CA THR A 71 -1.41 6.11 25.03
C THR A 71 -0.69 6.01 23.67
N LEU A 72 -0.95 4.94 22.92
CA LEU A 72 -0.37 4.74 21.59
C LEU A 72 -0.96 5.66 20.53
N ALA A 73 -2.26 6.01 20.62
CA ALA A 73 -2.87 7.02 19.77
C ALA A 73 -2.19 8.38 19.93
N GLU A 74 -1.91 8.81 21.16
CA GLU A 74 -1.21 10.07 21.42
C GLU A 74 0.25 10.04 20.95
N ILE A 75 0.98 8.93 21.14
CA ILE A 75 2.34 8.74 20.58
C ILE A 75 2.33 8.82 19.04
N MET A 76 1.25 8.39 18.39
CA MET A 76 1.11 8.46 16.93
C MET A 76 0.79 9.88 16.42
N ARG A 77 0.36 10.81 17.27
CA ARG A 77 -0.06 12.17 16.86
C ARG A 77 1.09 13.18 16.82
N PRO A 78 1.02 14.18 15.91
CA PRO A 78 0.33 14.16 14.62
C PRO A 78 1.12 13.40 13.55
N THR A 79 2.35 12.98 13.86
CA THR A 79 3.36 12.56 12.87
C THR A 79 3.00 11.26 12.17
N LEU A 80 2.69 10.19 12.93
CA LEU A 80 2.38 8.89 12.36
C LEU A 80 0.94 8.83 11.85
N THR A 81 0.00 9.46 12.54
CA THR A 81 -1.38 9.62 12.04
C THR A 81 -1.39 10.30 10.67
N THR A 82 -0.66 11.40 10.48
CA THR A 82 -0.56 12.09 9.19
C THR A 82 0.19 11.29 8.13
N ALA A 83 1.29 10.60 8.51
CA ALA A 83 2.11 9.83 7.56
C ALA A 83 1.40 8.57 7.03
N TYR A 84 0.62 7.88 7.87
CA TYR A 84 -0.06 6.63 7.52
C TYR A 84 -1.56 6.80 7.21
N ALA A 85 -2.10 8.01 7.23
CA ALA A 85 -3.48 8.28 6.81
C ALA A 85 -3.72 7.90 5.33
N ARG A 86 -4.80 7.15 5.07
CA ARG A 86 -5.20 6.66 3.75
C ARG A 86 -5.82 7.76 2.89
N GLY A 87 -4.97 8.61 2.31
CA GLY A 87 -5.37 9.64 1.35
C GLY A 87 -5.58 11.03 1.94
N GLY A 88 -5.86 11.99 1.06
CA GLY A 88 -5.94 13.42 1.41
C GLY A 88 -7.08 13.76 2.37
N GLY A 89 -8.25 13.11 2.22
CA GLY A 89 -9.39 13.32 3.11
C GLY A 89 -9.09 12.88 4.55
N VAL A 90 -8.52 11.69 4.74
CA VAL A 90 -8.21 11.18 6.08
C VAL A 90 -7.17 12.06 6.79
N ARG A 91 -6.15 12.56 6.09
CA ARG A 91 -5.15 13.49 6.68
C ARG A 91 -5.76 14.75 7.31
N LYS A 92 -6.93 15.20 6.84
CA LYS A 92 -7.66 16.35 7.41
C LYS A 92 -8.51 15.97 8.62
N LEU A 93 -8.78 14.67 8.79
CA LEU A 93 -9.62 14.12 9.84
C LEU A 93 -8.85 13.50 11.00
N VAL A 94 -7.57 13.17 10.87
CA VAL A 94 -6.86 12.38 11.90
C VAL A 94 -6.93 13.00 13.31
N GLU A 95 -6.86 14.33 13.43
CA GLU A 95 -6.98 15.03 14.72
C GLU A 95 -8.43 15.17 15.24
N LEU A 96 -9.41 14.67 14.49
CA LEU A 96 -10.81 14.49 14.90
C LEU A 96 -11.15 13.01 15.15
N LEU A 97 -10.33 12.06 14.68
CA LEU A 97 -10.58 10.63 14.86
C LEU A 97 -10.33 10.19 16.31
N GLU A 98 -11.30 9.50 16.89
CA GLU A 98 -11.16 8.86 18.21
C GLU A 98 -10.20 7.65 18.13
N PRO A 99 -9.45 7.29 19.20
CA PRO A 99 -8.44 6.22 19.18
C PRO A 99 -8.93 4.90 18.58
N ARG A 100 -10.19 4.53 18.84
CA ARG A 100 -10.87 3.37 18.23
C ARG A 100 -10.78 3.35 16.70
N TRP A 101 -10.92 4.48 16.02
CA TRP A 101 -10.87 4.58 14.55
C TRP A 101 -9.45 4.61 14.00
N LEU A 102 -8.43 4.89 14.81
CA LEU A 102 -7.03 4.79 14.39
C LEU A 102 -6.58 3.33 14.25
N PHE A 103 -7.12 2.44 15.10
CA PHE A 103 -6.84 1.00 15.10
C PHE A 103 -7.94 0.15 14.43
N GLU A 104 -9.09 0.72 14.09
CA GLU A 104 -10.17 0.04 13.33
C GLU A 104 -9.65 -0.48 11.98
N SER A 105 -10.18 -1.62 11.54
CA SER A 105 -9.81 -2.27 10.27
C SER A 105 -11.04 -2.74 9.51
N THR A 106 -10.99 -2.61 8.19
CA THR A 106 -12.00 -3.18 7.27
C THR A 106 -11.65 -4.59 6.80
N ARG A 107 -10.38 -5.00 6.86
CA ARG A 107 -9.90 -6.30 6.34
C ARG A 107 -8.64 -6.80 7.05
N PHE A 108 -8.58 -8.11 7.25
CA PHE A 108 -7.36 -8.83 7.59
C PHE A 108 -7.17 -9.96 6.58
N ASP A 109 -6.01 -10.01 5.93
CA ASP A 109 -5.60 -11.18 5.15
C ASP A 109 -4.74 -12.08 6.05
N ARG A 110 -5.24 -13.30 6.30
CA ARG A 110 -4.59 -14.31 7.13
C ARG A 110 -3.32 -14.88 6.47
N GLU A 111 -3.25 -14.99 5.14
CA GLU A 111 -2.11 -15.58 4.43
C GLU A 111 -0.89 -14.67 4.49
N THR A 112 -1.06 -13.38 4.17
CA THR A 112 0.02 -12.38 4.33
C THR A 112 0.16 -11.87 5.77
N SER A 113 -0.83 -12.13 6.64
CA SER A 113 -0.98 -11.53 7.97
C SER A 113 -0.97 -9.99 7.96
N THR A 114 -1.48 -9.39 6.88
CA THR A 114 -1.63 -7.93 6.77
C THR A 114 -2.93 -7.47 7.41
N TYR A 115 -2.83 -6.43 8.24
CA TYR A 115 -3.97 -5.81 8.92
C TYR A 115 -4.25 -4.46 8.27
N GLU A 116 -5.28 -4.41 7.43
CA GLU A 116 -5.61 -3.23 6.63
C GLU A 116 -6.51 -2.31 7.46
N GLY A 117 -5.93 -1.28 8.06
CA GLY A 117 -6.68 -0.32 8.86
C GLY A 117 -7.67 0.50 8.02
N THR A 118 -8.78 0.89 8.64
CA THR A 118 -9.87 1.62 7.98
C THR A 118 -9.41 3.00 7.55
N PHE A 119 -8.89 3.80 8.48
CA PHE A 119 -8.44 5.17 8.21
C PHE A 119 -6.91 5.27 8.08
N LEU A 120 -6.15 4.49 8.85
CA LEU A 120 -4.69 4.41 8.75
C LEU A 120 -4.24 3.14 8.02
N ASP A 121 -3.15 3.22 7.26
CA ASP A 121 -2.46 2.06 6.70
C ASP A 121 -1.64 1.36 7.80
N LEU A 122 -2.35 0.60 8.63
CA LEU A 122 -1.78 -0.20 9.72
C LEU A 122 -0.87 -1.33 9.22
N ALA A 123 -0.97 -1.73 7.95
CA ALA A 123 -0.09 -2.73 7.35
C ALA A 123 1.30 -2.12 7.07
N SER A 124 1.38 -0.95 6.44
CA SER A 124 2.65 -0.23 6.25
C SER A 124 3.24 0.25 7.58
N LEU A 125 2.40 0.71 8.52
CA LEU A 125 2.85 1.07 9.88
C LEU A 125 3.47 -0.14 10.59
N ALA A 126 2.83 -1.31 10.57
CA ALA A 126 3.37 -2.53 11.19
C ALA A 126 4.70 -2.98 10.59
N VAL A 127 4.94 -2.71 9.30
CA VAL A 127 6.23 -2.98 8.63
C VAL A 127 7.31 -1.99 9.06
N ASP A 128 7.02 -0.68 9.07
CA ASP A 128 8.02 0.36 9.38
C ASP A 128 8.33 0.48 10.90
N VAL A 129 7.41 0.05 11.77
CA VAL A 129 7.66 -0.17 13.21
C VAL A 129 8.68 -1.31 13.45
N GLY A 130 8.86 -2.22 12.48
CA GLY A 130 9.91 -3.24 12.49
C GLY A 130 9.77 -4.36 13.53
N ARG A 131 8.81 -4.27 14.47
CA ARG A 131 8.57 -5.30 15.50
C ARG A 131 7.86 -6.52 14.91
N PRO A 132 8.30 -7.76 15.24
CA PRO A 132 7.48 -8.95 15.06
C PRO A 132 6.10 -8.79 15.72
N SER A 133 5.07 -9.37 15.11
CA SER A 133 3.69 -9.36 15.61
C SER A 133 3.04 -7.97 15.77
N ALA A 134 3.59 -6.88 15.25
CA ALA A 134 2.99 -5.54 15.33
C ALA A 134 1.55 -5.49 14.78
N ALA A 135 1.26 -6.17 13.66
CA ALA A 135 -0.09 -6.28 13.12
C ALA A 135 -1.08 -7.00 14.07
N TYR A 136 -0.62 -8.00 14.83
CA TYR A 136 -1.42 -8.66 15.86
C TYR A 136 -1.57 -7.79 17.12
N ALA A 137 -0.59 -6.95 17.44
CA ALA A 137 -0.72 -5.96 18.51
C ALA A 137 -1.79 -4.90 18.16
N PHE A 138 -1.81 -4.38 16.93
CA PHE A 138 -2.88 -3.46 16.48
C PHE A 138 -4.27 -4.12 16.48
N GLN A 139 -4.38 -5.40 16.08
CA GLN A 139 -5.62 -6.18 16.24
C GLN A 139 -6.08 -6.27 17.71
N ALA A 140 -5.16 -6.55 18.64
CA ALA A 140 -5.48 -6.66 20.06
C ALA A 140 -5.96 -5.33 20.67
N LEU A 141 -5.35 -4.22 20.27
CA LEU A 141 -5.74 -2.87 20.69
C LEU A 141 -7.10 -2.48 20.10
N SER A 142 -7.34 -2.78 18.82
CA SER A 142 -8.64 -2.58 18.15
C SER A 142 -9.77 -3.35 18.84
N LEU A 143 -9.54 -4.63 19.17
CA LEU A 143 -10.49 -5.47 19.91
C LEU A 143 -10.71 -4.96 21.34
N ALA A 144 -9.66 -4.53 22.05
CA ALA A 144 -9.78 -3.97 23.40
C ALA A 144 -10.64 -2.70 23.41
N LEU A 145 -10.41 -1.79 22.45
CA LEU A 145 -11.18 -0.56 22.25
C LEU A 145 -12.64 -0.84 21.85
N ALA A 146 -12.88 -1.82 20.98
CA ALA A 146 -14.22 -2.18 20.54
C ALA A 146 -15.05 -2.85 21.65
N LEU A 147 -14.43 -3.69 22.49
CA LEU A 147 -15.07 -4.33 23.64
C LEU A 147 -15.31 -3.36 24.81
N ALA A 148 -14.51 -2.30 24.96
CA ALA A 148 -14.62 -1.35 26.08
C ALA A 148 -15.96 -0.59 26.17
N GLY A 149 -16.72 -0.49 25.07
CA GLY A 149 -18.03 0.15 25.04
C GLY A 149 -19.22 -0.74 25.43
N HIS A 150 -18.98 -2.02 25.74
CA HIS A 150 -20.02 -3.02 26.01
C HIS A 150 -20.02 -3.44 27.49
N ALA A 151 -21.18 -3.89 28.00
CA ALA A 151 -21.30 -4.34 29.39
C ALA A 151 -20.62 -5.71 29.58
N ASP A 152 -20.05 -5.96 30.75
CA ASP A 152 -19.22 -7.16 30.96
C ASP A 152 -19.99 -8.49 30.84
N GLU A 153 -21.30 -8.50 31.07
CA GLU A 153 -22.19 -9.66 30.90
C GLU A 153 -22.66 -9.87 29.44
N THR A 154 -22.36 -8.95 28.52
CA THR A 154 -22.80 -9.05 27.11
C THR A 154 -22.17 -10.28 26.45
N PRO A 155 -22.93 -11.09 25.68
CA PRO A 155 -22.38 -12.26 24.99
C PRO A 155 -21.41 -11.84 23.88
N CYS A 156 -20.28 -12.54 23.82
CA CYS A 156 -19.22 -12.39 22.83
C CYS A 156 -18.99 -13.74 22.16
N GLU A 157 -19.26 -13.84 20.86
CA GLU A 157 -19.28 -15.10 20.10
C GLU A 157 -18.39 -15.02 18.86
N LEU A 158 -17.63 -16.08 18.56
CA LEU A 158 -16.84 -16.18 17.33
C LEU A 158 -17.34 -17.34 16.48
N GLU A 159 -17.97 -17.03 15.35
CA GLU A 159 -18.44 -18.03 14.39
C GLU A 159 -17.27 -18.55 13.53
N THR A 160 -16.99 -19.86 13.62
CA THR A 160 -15.99 -20.57 12.80
C THR A 160 -16.63 -21.63 11.88
N SER A 161 -17.95 -21.78 11.90
CA SER A 161 -18.70 -22.86 11.23
C SER A 161 -18.41 -23.03 9.73
N GLU A 162 -18.26 -21.93 8.98
CA GLU A 162 -17.93 -21.97 7.53
C GLU A 162 -16.55 -22.57 7.25
N ILE A 163 -15.67 -22.58 8.26
CA ILE A 163 -14.29 -23.08 8.17
C ILE A 163 -14.27 -24.55 8.61
N THR A 164 -14.90 -24.82 9.76
CA THR A 164 -14.85 -26.11 10.47
C THR A 164 -15.69 -27.21 9.84
N GLU A 165 -16.69 -26.89 9.00
CA GLU A 165 -17.53 -27.86 8.30
C GLU A 165 -16.70 -28.87 7.48
N HIS A 166 -15.53 -28.47 6.97
CA HIS A 166 -14.63 -29.31 6.17
C HIS A 166 -13.56 -30.06 6.99
N PHE A 167 -13.47 -29.83 8.31
CA PHE A 167 -12.47 -30.45 9.18
C PHE A 167 -12.93 -31.82 9.69
N LYS A 168 -11.99 -32.63 10.18
CA LYS A 168 -12.32 -33.96 10.73
C LYS A 168 -12.98 -33.82 12.10
N THR A 169 -13.91 -34.72 12.42
CA THR A 169 -14.53 -34.81 13.75
C THR A 169 -13.47 -34.92 14.85
N GLY A 170 -13.39 -33.90 15.72
CA GLY A 170 -12.41 -33.81 16.82
C GLY A 170 -11.18 -32.94 16.51
N GLU A 171 -10.99 -32.52 15.26
CA GLU A 171 -10.01 -31.50 14.87
C GLU A 171 -10.55 -30.12 15.29
N ARG A 172 -9.73 -29.30 15.97
CA ARG A 172 -10.13 -28.01 16.56
C ARG A 172 -9.31 -26.87 15.98
N THR A 173 -9.91 -25.69 15.82
CA THR A 173 -9.21 -24.50 15.31
C THR A 173 -8.47 -23.73 16.40
N PHE A 174 -8.79 -23.97 17.68
CA PHE A 174 -8.26 -23.21 18.81
C PHE A 174 -6.73 -23.16 18.84
N HIS A 175 -6.18 -21.94 18.88
CA HIS A 175 -4.75 -21.71 18.97
C HIS A 175 -4.45 -20.70 20.09
N ARG A 176 -3.72 -21.13 21.13
CA ARG A 176 -3.27 -20.23 22.19
C ARG A 176 -2.25 -19.24 21.61
N LEU A 177 -2.58 -17.94 21.67
CA LEU A 177 -1.72 -16.87 21.18
C LEU A 177 -0.73 -16.38 22.25
N THR A 178 0.44 -15.94 21.82
CA THR A 178 1.37 -15.11 22.60
C THR A 178 1.56 -13.77 21.87
N LEU A 179 1.49 -12.64 22.60
CA LEU A 179 1.55 -11.29 22.04
C LEU A 179 2.85 -10.54 22.43
N ASP A 180 4.00 -11.11 22.09
CA ASP A 180 5.35 -10.52 22.30
C ASP A 180 5.54 -9.12 21.64
N GLY A 181 4.57 -8.69 20.81
CA GLY A 181 4.58 -7.40 20.12
C GLY A 181 4.38 -6.19 21.05
N LEU A 182 3.60 -6.31 22.13
CA LEU A 182 3.07 -5.18 22.89
C LEU A 182 4.09 -4.51 23.84
N GLU A 183 4.92 -5.28 24.54
CA GLU A 183 5.80 -4.83 25.65
C GLU A 183 6.90 -3.81 25.25
N GLY A 184 6.99 -3.44 23.97
CA GLY A 184 7.79 -2.31 23.52
C GLY A 184 7.26 -1.69 22.22
N LEU A 185 5.94 -1.78 21.98
CA LEU A 185 5.28 -1.06 20.90
C LEU A 185 5.30 0.48 21.11
N PRO A 186 5.14 1.04 22.33
CA PRO A 186 5.26 2.49 22.56
C PRO A 186 6.61 3.05 22.10
N ALA A 187 7.72 2.53 22.64
CA ALA A 187 9.07 3.00 22.30
C ALA A 187 9.43 2.85 20.81
N ALA A 188 8.87 1.85 20.12
CA ALA A 188 9.08 1.66 18.67
C ALA A 188 8.27 2.66 17.82
N LEU A 189 7.08 3.06 18.28
CA LEU A 189 6.30 4.13 17.66
C LEU A 189 6.88 5.51 17.97
N GLU A 190 7.36 5.74 19.19
CA GLU A 190 8.11 6.96 19.57
C GLU A 190 9.36 7.12 18.70
N ASP A 191 10.19 6.09 18.55
CA ASP A 191 11.38 6.13 17.68
C ASP A 191 11.00 6.37 16.20
N LEU A 192 9.93 5.74 15.70
CA LEU A 192 9.45 5.99 14.34
C LEU A 192 8.93 7.44 14.16
N ALA A 193 8.24 8.00 15.16
CA ALA A 193 7.77 9.38 15.16
C ALA A 193 8.93 10.38 15.22
N ASN A 194 9.93 10.12 16.07
CA ASN A 194 11.15 10.92 16.19
C ASN A 194 12.01 10.90 14.91
N ARG A 195 11.93 9.83 14.12
CA ARG A 195 12.53 9.75 12.76
C ARG A 195 11.75 10.53 11.69
N GLY A 196 10.62 11.16 12.05
CA GLY A 196 9.75 11.90 11.13
C GLY A 196 8.68 11.03 10.45
N GLY A 197 8.45 9.81 10.97
CA GLY A 197 7.67 8.76 10.32
C GLY A 197 8.54 7.79 9.52
N GLY A 198 7.91 6.76 8.95
CA GLY A 198 8.54 5.85 8.00
C GLY A 198 8.22 6.24 6.56
N ARG A 199 7.91 5.25 5.72
CA ARG A 199 7.60 5.42 4.29
C ARG A 199 6.15 5.85 4.02
N GLY A 200 5.34 5.95 5.08
CA GLY A 200 3.94 6.39 5.03
C GLY A 200 2.98 5.34 4.46
N ALA A 201 1.75 5.76 4.18
CA ALA A 201 0.74 4.91 3.58
C ALA A 201 1.13 4.46 2.15
N ARG A 202 1.00 3.16 1.90
CA ARG A 202 1.16 2.48 0.60
C ARG A 202 -0.13 1.84 0.09
N GLY A 203 -1.09 1.56 0.98
CA GLY A 203 -2.41 1.01 0.64
C GLY A 203 -3.29 1.98 -0.15
N GLU A 204 -4.41 1.46 -0.68
CA GLU A 204 -5.40 2.21 -1.45
C GLU A 204 -5.91 3.43 -0.65
N PRO A 205 -5.84 4.66 -1.19
CA PRO A 205 -6.34 5.86 -0.52
C PRO A 205 -7.87 5.83 -0.44
N LEU A 206 -8.45 6.36 0.64
CA LEU A 206 -9.89 6.57 0.69
C LEU A 206 -10.25 7.89 0.00
N ASP A 207 -11.23 7.84 -0.89
CA ASP A 207 -11.89 9.03 -1.43
C ASP A 207 -12.89 9.63 -0.43
N ARG A 208 -13.33 10.86 -0.68
CA ARG A 208 -14.30 11.58 0.17
C ARG A 208 -15.58 10.77 0.36
N ALA A 209 -16.10 10.16 -0.70
CA ALA A 209 -17.38 9.43 -0.67
C ALA A 209 -17.32 8.22 0.28
N ARG A 210 -16.23 7.44 0.23
CA ARG A 210 -16.01 6.30 1.12
C ARG A 210 -15.75 6.72 2.56
N ILE A 211 -15.07 7.85 2.78
CA ILE A 211 -14.89 8.43 4.13
C ILE A 211 -16.25 8.85 4.71
N GLU A 212 -17.10 9.52 3.92
CA GLU A 212 -18.45 9.91 4.34
C GLU A 212 -19.34 8.69 4.61
N GLU A 213 -19.30 7.65 3.75
CA GLU A 213 -20.02 6.38 3.95
C GLU A 213 -19.60 5.68 5.26
N LEU A 214 -18.30 5.65 5.56
CA LEU A 214 -17.78 5.04 6.78
C LEU A 214 -18.16 5.82 8.04
N LEU A 215 -18.16 7.15 7.98
CA LEU A 215 -18.38 8.00 9.16
C LEU A 215 -19.85 8.34 9.43
N ALA A 216 -20.70 8.43 8.40
CA ALA A 216 -22.11 8.78 8.53
C ALA A 216 -22.90 7.91 9.55
N PRO A 217 -22.78 6.57 9.59
CA PRO A 217 -23.45 5.74 10.60
C PRO A 217 -22.72 5.71 11.96
N ARG A 218 -21.46 6.15 12.02
CA ARG A 218 -20.61 6.11 13.23
C ARG A 218 -20.66 7.42 14.04
N LEU A 219 -21.03 8.55 13.42
CA LEU A 219 -21.03 9.87 14.05
C LEU A 219 -22.41 10.25 14.63
N PRO A 220 -22.48 10.78 15.86
CA PRO A 220 -23.74 11.31 16.39
C PRO A 220 -24.17 12.55 15.60
N VAL A 221 -25.44 12.58 15.20
CA VAL A 221 -26.05 13.68 14.42
C VAL A 221 -25.93 15.00 15.19
N GLY A 222 -25.24 15.97 14.61
CA GLY A 222 -25.01 17.28 15.22
C GLY A 222 -23.59 17.82 15.01
N ALA A 223 -23.07 18.54 16.02
CA ALA A 223 -21.84 19.34 15.90
C ALA A 223 -20.58 18.56 15.50
N LYS A 224 -20.45 17.28 15.92
CA LYS A 224 -19.33 16.42 15.47
C LYS A 224 -19.40 16.23 13.95
N LEU A 225 -20.53 15.78 13.41
CA LEU A 225 -20.71 15.55 11.97
C LEU A 225 -20.43 16.82 11.14
N SER A 226 -20.93 17.99 11.55
CA SER A 226 -20.64 19.25 10.84
C SER A 226 -19.15 19.64 10.88
N THR A 227 -18.41 19.25 11.92
CA THR A 227 -16.97 19.51 12.03
C THR A 227 -16.17 18.60 11.11
N PHE A 228 -16.55 17.31 11.02
CA PHE A 228 -15.99 16.34 10.08
C PHE A 228 -16.21 16.76 8.62
N ILE A 229 -17.44 17.13 8.25
CA ILE A 229 -17.77 17.61 6.90
C ILE A 229 -16.94 18.85 6.55
N ARG A 230 -16.89 19.85 7.43
CA ARG A 230 -16.09 21.08 7.22
C ARG A 230 -14.59 20.80 7.06
N ALA A 231 -14.06 19.79 7.75
CA ALA A 231 -12.66 19.38 7.61
C ALA A 231 -12.38 18.73 6.25
N LEU A 232 -13.28 17.89 5.73
CA LEU A 232 -13.18 17.33 4.37
C LEU A 232 -13.32 18.42 3.29
N GLU A 233 -14.18 19.40 3.50
CA GLU A 233 -14.41 20.54 2.58
C GLU A 233 -13.29 21.58 2.56
N THR A 234 -12.35 21.52 3.52
CA THR A 234 -11.21 22.44 3.57
C THR A 234 -10.17 22.02 2.53
N ARG A 235 -10.01 22.79 1.44
CA ARG A 235 -8.93 22.59 0.45
C ARG A 235 -7.69 23.41 0.83
N ASP A 236 -6.52 22.77 0.80
CA ASP A 236 -5.23 23.36 1.15
C ASP A 236 -4.66 24.21 0.00
N VAL A 237 -3.92 25.28 0.32
CA VAL A 237 -3.30 26.15 -0.68
C VAL A 237 -2.30 25.35 -1.54
N PRO A 238 -2.38 25.38 -2.88
CA PRO A 238 -1.42 24.70 -3.74
C PRO A 238 0.01 25.18 -3.48
N SER A 239 0.91 24.27 -3.10
CA SER A 239 2.31 24.62 -2.75
C SER A 239 3.14 25.15 -3.93
N LYS A 240 2.65 24.98 -5.16
CA LYS A 240 3.26 25.38 -6.44
C LYS A 240 2.16 25.69 -7.47
N GLY A 241 2.54 26.28 -8.60
CA GLY A 241 1.63 26.55 -9.72
C GLY A 241 0.89 27.89 -9.61
N PRO A 242 0.04 28.24 -10.59
CA PRO A 242 -0.54 29.59 -10.69
C PRO A 242 -1.44 30.00 -9.51
N LEU A 243 -2.12 29.04 -8.87
CA LEU A 243 -3.00 29.28 -7.71
C LEU A 243 -2.27 29.31 -6.36
N SER A 244 -0.93 29.18 -6.33
CA SER A 244 -0.14 29.14 -5.08
C SER A 244 -0.09 30.44 -4.27
N ARG A 245 -0.68 31.53 -4.75
CA ARG A 245 -0.82 32.78 -3.98
C ARG A 245 -2.14 32.77 -3.21
N GLN A 246 -2.08 33.10 -1.93
CA GLN A 246 -3.24 33.23 -1.05
C GLN A 246 -4.37 34.07 -1.67
N GLU A 247 -4.03 35.22 -2.28
CA GLU A 247 -4.98 36.14 -2.94
C GLU A 247 -5.78 35.50 -4.09
N LEU A 248 -5.19 34.52 -4.80
CA LEU A 248 -5.82 33.79 -5.90
C LEU A 248 -6.58 32.57 -5.37
N TRP A 249 -6.07 31.93 -4.32
CA TRP A 249 -6.71 30.80 -3.66
C TRP A 249 -8.00 31.18 -2.94
N GLU A 250 -8.05 32.35 -2.30
CA GLU A 250 -9.28 32.85 -1.67
C GLU A 250 -10.41 33.07 -2.70
N VAL A 251 -10.07 33.47 -3.92
CA VAL A 251 -11.04 33.57 -5.03
C VAL A 251 -11.46 32.18 -5.53
N GLU A 252 -10.54 31.23 -5.68
CA GLU A 252 -10.85 29.83 -6.02
C GLU A 252 -11.80 29.20 -4.98
N LEU A 253 -11.60 29.47 -3.69
CA LEU A 253 -12.50 29.04 -2.61
C LEU A 253 -13.87 29.75 -2.62
N LEU A 254 -13.95 31.01 -3.06
CA LEU A 254 -15.23 31.71 -3.25
C LEU A 254 -16.01 31.12 -4.44
N LEU A 255 -15.33 30.75 -5.52
CA LEU A 255 -15.93 30.07 -6.68
C LEU A 255 -16.41 28.65 -6.33
N ASP A 256 -15.62 27.88 -5.58
CA ASP A 256 -16.02 26.55 -5.05
C ASP A 256 -17.31 26.62 -4.21
N ARG A 257 -17.47 27.70 -3.43
CA ARG A 257 -18.65 27.95 -2.58
C ARG A 257 -19.82 28.61 -3.33
N GLY A 258 -19.71 28.77 -4.66
CA GLY A 258 -20.74 29.43 -5.48
C GLY A 258 -20.92 30.93 -5.23
N ASN A 259 -20.00 31.59 -4.51
CA ASN A 259 -20.08 33.02 -4.20
C ASN A 259 -19.50 33.87 -5.33
N LEU A 260 -20.12 33.75 -6.51
CA LEU A 260 -19.68 34.37 -7.77
C LEU A 260 -19.62 35.91 -7.66
N GLY A 261 -20.60 36.51 -6.99
CA GLY A 261 -20.69 37.96 -6.77
C GLY A 261 -19.57 38.55 -5.91
N ALA A 262 -18.99 37.77 -4.98
CA ALA A 262 -17.80 38.20 -4.24
C ALA A 262 -16.49 37.89 -4.99
N ALA A 263 -16.46 36.83 -5.81
CA ALA A 263 -15.29 36.43 -6.57
C ALA A 263 -14.95 37.44 -7.68
N TRP A 264 -15.93 37.89 -8.47
CA TRP A 264 -15.65 38.76 -9.64
C TRP A 264 -14.93 40.08 -9.29
N PRO A 265 -15.36 40.89 -8.29
CA PRO A 265 -14.69 42.14 -7.96
C PRO A 265 -13.23 41.95 -7.51
N LEU A 266 -12.91 40.79 -6.92
CA LEU A 266 -11.56 40.42 -6.52
C LEU A 266 -10.69 40.03 -7.74
N ILE A 267 -11.22 39.25 -8.68
CA ILE A 267 -10.54 38.94 -9.97
C ILE A 267 -10.16 40.25 -10.68
N ASP A 268 -11.13 41.15 -10.84
CA ASP A 268 -10.90 42.44 -11.50
C ASP A 268 -9.93 43.34 -10.72
N ALA A 269 -9.87 43.25 -9.38
CA ALA A 269 -8.92 44.01 -8.57
C ALA A 269 -7.49 43.47 -8.71
N ILE A 270 -7.32 42.15 -8.65
CA ILE A 270 -6.02 41.48 -8.84
C ILE A 270 -5.49 41.75 -10.26
N GLU A 271 -6.34 41.69 -11.30
CA GLU A 271 -5.94 42.05 -12.67
C GLU A 271 -5.55 43.52 -12.82
N ARG A 272 -6.23 44.44 -12.13
CA ARG A 272 -5.85 45.87 -12.11
C ARG A 272 -4.52 46.13 -11.40
N MET A 273 -4.13 45.30 -10.45
CA MET A 273 -2.88 45.44 -9.68
C MET A 273 -1.69 44.70 -10.30
N SER A 274 -1.90 43.48 -10.80
CA SER A 274 -0.84 42.57 -11.29
C SER A 274 -0.85 42.34 -12.79
N GLY A 275 -1.83 42.88 -13.52
CA GLY A 275 -2.10 42.51 -14.92
C GLY A 275 -2.79 41.14 -15.05
N ARG A 276 -3.10 40.74 -16.28
CA ARG A 276 -3.67 39.41 -16.55
C ARG A 276 -2.60 38.33 -16.42
N THR A 277 -2.94 37.25 -15.72
CA THR A 277 -2.05 36.10 -15.48
C THR A 277 -2.76 34.80 -15.84
N PRO A 278 -2.03 33.67 -16.00
CA PRO A 278 -2.63 32.33 -16.13
C PRO A 278 -3.69 32.03 -15.07
N ALA A 279 -3.46 32.45 -13.83
CA ALA A 279 -4.39 32.24 -12.73
C ALA A 279 -5.65 33.10 -12.84
N THR A 280 -5.54 34.41 -13.14
CA THR A 280 -6.75 35.26 -13.28
C THR A 280 -7.54 34.90 -14.53
N ALA A 281 -6.89 34.44 -15.59
CA ALA A 281 -7.56 33.90 -16.78
C ALA A 281 -8.34 32.60 -16.48
N TYR A 282 -7.75 31.69 -15.70
CA TYR A 282 -8.44 30.51 -15.16
C TYR A 282 -9.63 30.89 -14.26
N LEU A 283 -9.42 31.76 -13.27
CA LEU A 283 -10.45 32.16 -12.31
C LEU A 283 -11.62 32.86 -13.02
N ARG A 284 -11.35 33.71 -14.02
CA ARG A 284 -12.42 34.31 -14.85
C ARG A 284 -13.15 33.24 -15.66
N ALA A 285 -12.45 32.38 -16.40
CA ALA A 285 -13.12 31.34 -17.18
C ALA A 285 -13.93 30.35 -16.31
N ARG A 286 -13.48 30.09 -15.07
CA ARG A 286 -14.22 29.31 -14.08
C ARG A 286 -15.47 30.04 -13.58
N HIS A 287 -15.35 31.33 -13.27
CA HIS A 287 -16.50 32.19 -12.96
C HIS A 287 -17.52 32.18 -14.10
N ASP A 288 -17.10 32.39 -15.35
CA ASP A 288 -17.97 32.49 -16.52
C ASP A 288 -18.75 31.18 -16.76
N LEU A 289 -18.12 30.02 -16.47
CA LEU A 289 -18.73 28.70 -16.57
C LEU A 289 -19.80 28.49 -15.49
N LEU A 290 -19.48 28.83 -14.23
CA LEU A 290 -20.41 28.69 -13.09
C LEU A 290 -21.57 29.68 -13.19
N ALA A 291 -21.31 30.90 -13.64
CA ALA A 291 -22.29 31.96 -13.87
C ALA A 291 -23.11 31.78 -15.17
N LYS A 292 -22.68 30.85 -16.05
CA LYS A 292 -23.30 30.55 -17.35
C LYS A 292 -23.43 31.79 -18.26
N LEU A 293 -22.42 32.66 -18.24
CA LEU A 293 -22.41 33.93 -18.97
C LEU A 293 -22.08 33.79 -20.47
N GLU A 294 -21.46 32.67 -20.86
CA GLU A 294 -21.11 32.37 -22.25
C GLU A 294 -21.66 31.00 -22.67
N PRO A 295 -21.92 30.78 -23.99
CA PRO A 295 -22.24 29.45 -24.50
C PRO A 295 -21.12 28.46 -24.19
N PRO A 296 -21.41 27.28 -23.59
CA PRO A 296 -20.39 26.40 -23.03
C PRO A 296 -19.41 25.90 -24.09
N THR A 297 -19.84 25.73 -25.34
CA THR A 297 -18.98 25.34 -26.47
C THR A 297 -17.89 26.37 -26.79
N ILE A 298 -18.19 27.67 -26.70
CA ILE A 298 -17.21 28.76 -26.93
C ILE A 298 -16.22 28.81 -25.78
N LEU A 299 -16.75 28.74 -24.55
CA LEU A 299 -15.96 28.75 -23.33
C LEU A 299 -15.03 27.52 -23.25
N ALA A 300 -15.52 26.33 -23.61
CA ALA A 300 -14.72 25.11 -23.67
C ALA A 300 -13.59 25.18 -24.72
N GLN A 301 -13.84 25.76 -25.90
CA GLN A 301 -12.79 26.01 -26.89
C GLN A 301 -11.71 26.97 -26.34
N ARG A 302 -12.12 28.05 -25.67
CA ARG A 302 -11.21 29.02 -25.03
C ARG A 302 -10.36 28.36 -23.94
N ILE A 303 -10.98 27.58 -23.06
CA ILE A 303 -10.30 26.88 -21.96
C ILE A 303 -9.38 25.78 -22.50
N SER A 304 -9.79 25.02 -23.51
CA SER A 304 -8.93 24.05 -24.22
C SER A 304 -7.67 24.68 -24.80
N ALA A 305 -7.78 25.85 -25.46
CA ALA A 305 -6.63 26.55 -26.01
C ALA A 305 -5.65 27.01 -24.89
N MET A 306 -6.18 27.45 -23.75
CA MET A 306 -5.37 27.76 -22.57
C MET A 306 -4.71 26.50 -21.99
N ALA A 307 -5.44 25.40 -21.84
CA ALA A 307 -4.91 24.15 -21.26
C ALA A 307 -3.78 23.56 -22.11
N LEU A 308 -3.94 23.55 -23.44
CA LEU A 308 -2.91 23.09 -24.38
C LEU A 308 -1.66 23.97 -24.38
N SER A 309 -1.77 25.26 -24.04
CA SER A 309 -0.62 26.16 -23.87
C SER A 309 -0.01 26.15 -22.47
N MET A 310 -0.64 25.48 -21.49
CA MET A 310 -0.27 25.48 -20.07
C MET A 310 -0.44 24.08 -19.44
N SER A 311 0.09 23.05 -20.08
CA SER A 311 -0.10 21.64 -19.71
C SER A 311 0.39 21.24 -18.31
N SER A 312 1.13 22.10 -17.61
CA SER A 312 1.53 21.93 -16.20
C SER A 312 0.50 22.48 -15.19
N PHE A 313 -0.60 23.10 -15.64
CA PHE A 313 -1.64 23.66 -14.78
C PHE A 313 -2.90 22.77 -14.83
N VAL A 314 -2.91 21.74 -13.99
CA VAL A 314 -3.86 20.61 -14.03
C VAL A 314 -5.31 21.07 -13.83
N GLU A 315 -5.53 22.08 -12.99
CA GLU A 315 -6.84 22.69 -12.74
C GLU A 315 -7.47 23.27 -14.01
N LEU A 316 -6.65 23.78 -14.95
CA LEU A 316 -7.10 24.30 -16.24
C LEU A 316 -7.49 23.16 -17.18
N GLY A 317 -6.78 22.02 -17.12
CA GLY A 317 -7.21 20.77 -17.76
C GLY A 317 -8.55 20.26 -17.23
N LEU A 318 -8.73 20.23 -15.91
CA LEU A 318 -9.99 19.85 -15.27
C LEU A 318 -11.15 20.77 -15.73
N LEU A 319 -10.92 22.08 -15.73
CA LEU A 319 -11.91 23.07 -16.19
C LEU A 319 -12.25 22.91 -17.69
N ALA A 320 -11.30 22.49 -18.53
CA ALA A 320 -11.59 22.15 -19.92
C ALA A 320 -12.53 20.93 -20.01
N GLY A 321 -12.33 19.92 -19.17
CA GLY A 321 -13.22 18.77 -19.02
C GLY A 321 -14.64 19.18 -18.59
N GLU A 322 -14.75 20.00 -17.55
CA GLU A 322 -16.03 20.53 -17.03
C GLU A 322 -16.77 21.37 -18.09
N ALA A 323 -16.05 22.20 -18.85
CA ALA A 323 -16.64 23.01 -19.91
C ALA A 323 -17.11 22.18 -21.12
N TRP A 324 -16.37 21.13 -21.53
CA TRP A 324 -16.83 20.22 -22.58
C TRP A 324 -18.01 19.34 -22.15
N LEU A 325 -18.06 18.94 -20.87
CA LEU A 325 -19.20 18.24 -20.28
C LEU A 325 -20.46 19.14 -20.30
N ALA A 326 -20.32 20.41 -19.90
CA ALA A 326 -21.39 21.41 -20.00
C ALA A 326 -21.80 21.74 -21.45
N ALA A 327 -20.92 21.48 -22.43
CA ALA A 327 -21.20 21.57 -23.87
C ALA A 327 -21.73 20.25 -24.48
N ALA A 328 -21.97 19.21 -23.66
CA ALA A 328 -22.39 17.87 -24.04
C ALA A 328 -21.43 17.09 -24.98
N ASP A 329 -20.17 17.53 -25.16
CA ASP A 329 -19.14 16.74 -25.87
C ASP A 329 -18.40 15.83 -24.87
N GLY A 330 -19.05 14.72 -24.53
CA GLY A 330 -18.48 13.69 -23.65
C GLY A 330 -17.14 13.14 -24.16
N ARG A 331 -16.89 13.13 -25.47
CA ARG A 331 -15.62 12.64 -26.04
C ARG A 331 -14.46 13.58 -25.72
N ARG A 332 -14.65 14.89 -25.78
CA ARG A 332 -13.63 15.88 -25.38
C ARG A 332 -13.50 15.97 -23.87
N ALA A 333 -14.60 15.90 -23.13
CA ALA A 333 -14.57 15.85 -21.67
C ALA A 333 -13.74 14.66 -21.15
N LEU A 334 -13.90 13.48 -21.76
CA LEU A 334 -13.14 12.26 -21.45
C LEU A 334 -11.65 12.34 -21.75
N ALA A 335 -11.19 13.21 -22.66
CA ALA A 335 -9.76 13.39 -22.93
C ALA A 335 -9.10 14.12 -21.75
N TYR A 336 -9.54 15.36 -21.49
CA TYR A 336 -9.00 16.18 -20.40
C TYR A 336 -9.14 15.53 -19.02
N ALA A 337 -10.26 14.84 -18.76
CA ALA A 337 -10.46 14.17 -17.48
C ALA A 337 -9.51 12.96 -17.28
N LYS A 338 -9.05 12.30 -18.36
CA LYS A 338 -7.98 11.28 -18.26
C LYS A 338 -6.62 11.93 -18.01
N ASP A 339 -6.28 12.98 -18.75
CA ASP A 339 -5.01 13.70 -18.59
C ASP A 339 -4.81 14.19 -17.13
N VAL A 340 -5.89 14.59 -16.45
CA VAL A 340 -5.90 14.99 -15.03
C VAL A 340 -5.70 13.81 -14.07
N LEU A 341 -6.23 12.62 -14.40
CA LEU A 341 -6.07 11.39 -13.61
C LEU A 341 -4.67 10.78 -13.76
N ASP A 342 -4.11 10.82 -14.97
CA ASP A 342 -2.77 10.31 -15.29
C ASP A 342 -1.64 11.26 -14.83
N ALA A 343 -1.97 12.52 -14.53
CA ALA A 343 -1.02 13.53 -14.06
C ALA A 343 -0.48 13.21 -12.65
N LYS A 344 0.85 13.09 -12.54
CA LYS A 344 1.54 12.78 -11.28
C LYS A 344 1.51 13.95 -10.31
N GLY A 345 0.99 13.72 -9.11
CA GLY A 345 0.93 14.72 -8.03
C GLY A 345 -0.34 15.57 -8.01
N THR A 346 -1.34 15.26 -8.85
CA THR A 346 -2.67 15.90 -8.80
C THR A 346 -3.34 15.70 -7.44
N ASP A 347 -3.90 16.78 -6.88
CA ASP A 347 -4.67 16.77 -5.64
C ASP A 347 -5.87 15.80 -5.70
N GLU A 348 -6.26 15.27 -4.54
CA GLU A 348 -7.35 14.28 -4.43
C GLU A 348 -8.66 14.84 -4.98
N VAL A 349 -9.02 16.08 -4.62
CA VAL A 349 -10.29 16.71 -5.02
C VAL A 349 -10.35 16.96 -6.53
N LEU A 350 -9.19 17.17 -7.17
CA LEU A 350 -9.09 17.31 -8.63
C LEU A 350 -9.24 15.95 -9.33
N ARG A 351 -8.69 14.86 -8.76
CA ARG A 351 -8.89 13.50 -9.27
C ARG A 351 -10.31 12.98 -9.05
N GLU A 352 -10.94 13.30 -7.92
CA GLU A 352 -12.37 13.02 -7.66
C GLU A 352 -13.27 13.71 -8.70
N ARG A 353 -13.06 15.02 -8.96
CA ARG A 353 -13.79 15.76 -10.00
C ARG A 353 -13.54 15.19 -11.40
N ALA A 354 -12.30 14.83 -11.73
CA ALA A 354 -11.98 14.17 -13.00
C ALA A 354 -12.69 12.81 -13.15
N ALA A 355 -12.70 11.98 -12.10
CA ALA A 355 -13.43 10.71 -12.10
C ALA A 355 -14.95 10.90 -12.24
N ALA A 356 -15.52 11.95 -11.65
CA ALA A 356 -16.93 12.33 -11.85
C ALA A 356 -17.21 12.70 -13.32
N ILE A 357 -16.35 13.51 -13.95
CA ILE A 357 -16.45 13.83 -15.40
C ILE A 357 -16.35 12.56 -16.25
N VAL A 358 -15.42 11.64 -15.94
CA VAL A 358 -15.30 10.35 -16.66
C VAL A 358 -16.56 9.50 -16.53
N ARG A 359 -17.24 9.53 -15.39
CA ARG A 359 -18.52 8.80 -15.17
C ARG A 359 -19.67 9.44 -15.95
N GLU A 360 -19.82 10.77 -15.87
CA GLU A 360 -20.92 11.50 -16.51
C GLU A 360 -20.78 11.57 -18.03
N ALA A 361 -19.56 11.81 -18.54
CA ALA A 361 -19.28 11.84 -19.97
C ALA A 361 -19.43 10.47 -20.67
N ARG A 362 -19.43 9.35 -19.92
CA ARG A 362 -19.80 8.01 -20.41
C ARG A 362 -21.31 7.76 -20.40
N ALA A 363 -22.08 8.53 -19.63
CA ALA A 363 -23.54 8.44 -19.57
C ALA A 363 -24.22 9.34 -20.61
N LEU A 364 -23.51 10.35 -21.15
CA LEU A 364 -23.98 11.11 -22.31
C LEU A 364 -24.15 10.20 -23.53
N PRO A 365 -25.24 10.35 -24.32
CA PRO A 365 -25.39 9.63 -25.57
C PRO A 365 -24.32 10.07 -26.56
N SER A 366 -23.62 9.11 -27.18
CA SER A 366 -22.72 9.39 -28.30
C SER A 366 -23.46 10.21 -29.37
N PRO A 367 -22.87 11.29 -29.90
CA PRO A 367 -23.49 12.07 -30.97
C PRO A 367 -23.64 11.18 -32.21
N SER A 368 -24.86 10.69 -32.42
CA SER A 368 -25.21 9.89 -33.59
C SER A 368 -24.97 10.71 -34.86
N THR A 369 -24.53 10.06 -35.94
CA THR A 369 -24.25 10.68 -37.25
C THR A 369 -25.55 11.01 -38.01
N ALA A 370 -26.44 11.76 -37.35
CA ALA A 370 -27.73 12.16 -37.86
C ALA A 370 -27.61 13.44 -38.69
N GLY A 371 -27.30 13.29 -39.99
CA GLY A 371 -27.31 14.41 -40.93
C GLY A 371 -26.35 14.32 -42.11
N LEU A 372 -26.46 13.27 -42.95
CA LEU A 372 -26.07 13.34 -44.37
C LEU A 372 -26.62 12.16 -45.22
N THR A 373 -27.88 11.79 -45.01
CA THR A 373 -28.61 10.84 -45.89
C THR A 373 -29.41 11.59 -46.95
N LEU A 374 -28.76 11.95 -48.05
CA LEU A 374 -29.44 12.38 -49.28
C LEU A 374 -30.21 11.20 -49.88
N SER A 375 -31.53 11.25 -49.86
CA SER A 375 -32.38 10.23 -50.49
C SER A 375 -32.29 10.30 -52.02
N LEU A 376 -31.95 9.17 -52.63
CA LEU A 376 -32.17 8.90 -54.06
C LEU A 376 -33.12 7.70 -54.18
N PRO A 377 -34.12 7.75 -55.08
CA PRO A 377 -35.07 6.64 -55.26
C PRO A 377 -34.41 5.46 -56.00
N PRO A 378 -34.93 4.23 -55.84
CA PRO A 378 -34.40 3.06 -56.54
C PRO A 378 -34.73 3.12 -58.04
N SER A 379 -33.74 2.78 -58.88
CA SER A 379 -33.94 2.44 -60.29
C SER A 379 -33.64 0.96 -60.50
N SER A 380 -34.41 0.31 -61.38
CA SER A 380 -34.31 -1.10 -61.70
C SER A 380 -33.13 -1.43 -62.64
N THR A 381 -32.72 -2.69 -62.65
CA THR A 381 -31.92 -3.33 -63.71
C THR A 381 -32.72 -3.39 -65.02
N PRO A 382 -32.06 -3.61 -66.19
CA PRO A 382 -31.77 -4.98 -66.63
C PRO A 382 -30.37 -5.21 -67.28
N ASP A 383 -29.90 -6.44 -67.10
CA ASP A 383 -29.31 -7.40 -68.06
C ASP A 383 -28.08 -7.07 -68.96
N ASP A 384 -27.11 -7.99 -68.89
CA ASP A 384 -26.28 -8.64 -69.92
C ASP A 384 -25.58 -7.84 -71.04
N ASP A 385 -24.23 -7.92 -71.08
CA ASP A 385 -23.53 -8.87 -71.98
C ASP A 385 -22.04 -9.10 -71.56
N GLU A 386 -21.39 -10.18 -72.00
CA GLU A 386 -20.03 -10.60 -71.58
C GLU A 386 -18.93 -10.41 -72.69
N PRO A 387 -17.68 -10.99 -72.67
CA PRO A 387 -16.46 -10.22 -72.95
C PRO A 387 -15.74 -10.65 -74.27
N PRO A 388 -14.47 -10.24 -74.57
CA PRO A 388 -13.31 -11.00 -74.05
C PRO A 388 -11.95 -10.24 -73.88
N TYR A 389 -11.04 -10.81 -73.07
CA TYR A 389 -9.55 -10.86 -73.17
C TYR A 389 -8.74 -9.60 -73.64
N PHE A 390 -7.66 -9.17 -72.95
CA PHE A 390 -6.36 -9.85 -72.94
C PHE A 390 -5.33 -9.37 -71.86
N SER A 391 -4.21 -10.08 -71.82
CA SER A 391 -3.03 -10.11 -70.93
C SER A 391 -2.21 -8.83 -70.61
N GLU A 392 -1.60 -8.87 -69.41
CA GLU A 392 -0.19 -8.57 -69.05
C GLU A 392 0.56 -7.33 -69.60
N GLY A 393 1.19 -6.55 -68.69
CA GLY A 393 2.16 -5.51 -69.07
C GLY A 393 2.96 -4.88 -67.91
N ARG A 394 4.29 -5.06 -67.93
CA ARG A 394 5.31 -4.19 -67.28
C ARG A 394 5.39 -2.82 -68.02
N THR A 395 5.97 -1.72 -67.54
CA THR A 395 6.90 -1.43 -66.41
C THR A 395 6.89 0.08 -66.06
N ASP A 396 7.48 0.43 -64.91
CA ASP A 396 8.28 1.65 -64.60
C ASP A 396 7.73 3.10 -64.63
N ALA A 397 8.34 3.87 -63.71
CA ALA A 397 8.66 5.31 -63.72
C ALA A 397 7.62 6.40 -63.31
N ASP A 398 8.08 7.22 -62.36
CA ASP A 398 7.86 8.65 -62.13
C ASP A 398 6.46 9.28 -62.30
N PHE A 399 5.89 9.73 -61.18
CA PHE A 399 5.00 10.90 -61.14
C PHE A 399 5.45 11.94 -60.10
N THR A 400 5.72 13.15 -60.58
CA THR A 400 6.30 14.26 -59.81
C THR A 400 5.30 14.89 -58.84
N ILE A 401 5.72 15.09 -57.58
CA ILE A 401 4.94 15.84 -56.57
C ILE A 401 4.96 17.34 -56.90
N GLN A 402 3.90 17.85 -57.53
CA GLN A 402 3.66 19.29 -57.59
C GLN A 402 2.99 19.79 -56.31
N ARG A 403 3.65 20.70 -55.59
CA ARG A 403 3.08 21.43 -54.45
C ARG A 403 2.24 22.61 -54.95
N THR A 404 0.92 22.53 -54.84
CA THR A 404 0.04 23.70 -54.96
C THR A 404 -0.08 24.41 -53.60
N ARG A 405 -0.08 25.76 -53.62
CA ARG A 405 -0.07 26.62 -52.44
C ARG A 405 -1.35 27.47 -52.43
N PRO A 406 -2.17 27.45 -51.36
CA PRO A 406 -3.36 28.29 -51.30
C PRO A 406 -2.99 29.79 -51.17
N PRO A 407 -3.79 30.70 -51.75
CA PRO A 407 -3.55 32.15 -51.67
C PRO A 407 -3.99 32.75 -50.32
N PRO A 408 -3.46 33.91 -49.93
CA PRO A 408 -3.86 34.60 -48.69
C PRO A 408 -5.18 35.36 -48.87
N LEU A 409 -6.06 35.27 -47.88
CA LEU A 409 -7.24 36.14 -47.75
C LEU A 409 -6.85 37.45 -47.04
N THR A 410 -7.35 38.57 -47.54
CA THR A 410 -7.27 39.88 -46.87
C THR A 410 -8.70 40.38 -46.58
N PRO A 411 -8.98 40.90 -45.37
CA PRO A 411 -10.28 41.47 -45.07
C PRO A 411 -10.37 42.91 -45.59
N SER A 412 -11.45 43.22 -46.30
CA SER A 412 -11.87 44.60 -46.58
C SER A 412 -13.33 44.74 -46.18
N TYR A 413 -13.62 45.60 -45.20
CA TYR A 413 -14.98 46.02 -44.89
C TYR A 413 -14.95 47.46 -44.36
N THR A 414 -15.50 48.38 -45.15
CA THR A 414 -15.76 49.77 -44.75
C THR A 414 -17.13 49.88 -44.08
N PRO A 415 -17.30 50.78 -43.10
CA PRO A 415 -18.57 50.92 -42.38
C PRO A 415 -19.61 51.70 -43.20
N PRO A 416 -20.91 51.43 -43.04
CA PRO A 416 -21.98 52.32 -43.47
C PRO A 416 -22.20 53.43 -42.42
N GLU A 417 -22.06 54.67 -42.85
CA GLU A 417 -22.53 55.87 -42.15
C GLU A 417 -23.87 56.28 -42.77
N LEU A 418 -24.92 56.50 -41.96
CA LEU A 418 -26.13 57.21 -42.40
C LEU A 418 -26.96 57.73 -41.21
N GLU A 419 -26.96 59.05 -41.11
CA GLU A 419 -27.97 60.01 -40.62
C GLU A 419 -29.05 59.64 -39.58
N ALA A 420 -29.38 60.64 -38.75
CA ALA A 420 -30.43 60.58 -37.74
C ALA A 420 -31.74 61.22 -38.22
N THR A 421 -32.88 60.77 -37.67
CA THR A 421 -34.09 61.60 -37.61
C THR A 421 -34.88 61.31 -36.33
N SER A 422 -35.64 62.31 -35.88
CA SER A 422 -36.36 62.33 -34.61
C SER A 422 -37.76 61.71 -34.73
N GLU A 423 -38.19 60.93 -33.74
CA GLU A 423 -39.37 61.28 -32.92
C GLU A 423 -39.49 60.45 -31.63
N ALA A 424 -40.35 60.89 -30.73
CA ALA A 424 -40.63 60.26 -29.44
C ALA A 424 -42.14 60.20 -29.17
N PRO A 425 -42.58 59.27 -28.31
CA PRO A 425 -43.62 59.65 -27.34
C PRO A 425 -43.25 59.31 -25.90
N ARG A 426 -43.94 59.96 -24.94
CA ARG A 426 -43.72 59.81 -23.49
C ARG A 426 -44.89 59.09 -22.79
N THR A 427 -44.58 58.05 -22.02
CA THR A 427 -45.33 57.63 -20.80
C THR A 427 -44.34 56.85 -19.91
N SER A 428 -43.91 57.30 -18.72
CA SER A 428 -44.59 57.73 -17.48
C SER A 428 -44.78 56.60 -16.45
N ALA A 429 -44.47 56.91 -15.18
CA ALA A 429 -44.62 56.11 -13.94
C ALA A 429 -43.64 54.92 -13.71
N THR A 430 -43.24 54.54 -12.49
CA THR A 430 -43.15 55.23 -11.16
C THR A 430 -42.27 54.38 -10.21
N SER A 431 -41.29 54.96 -9.50
CA SER A 431 -40.69 54.40 -8.26
C SER A 431 -39.78 55.40 -7.50
N PRO A 432 -39.46 55.18 -6.19
CA PRO A 432 -39.11 56.26 -5.25
C PRO A 432 -37.61 56.58 -5.07
N PRO A 433 -37.26 57.74 -4.46
CA PRO A 433 -35.87 58.18 -4.21
C PRO A 433 -35.19 57.55 -2.97
N PRO A 434 -33.84 57.62 -2.88
CA PRO A 434 -33.06 56.97 -1.82
C PRO A 434 -33.00 57.76 -0.48
N PRO A 435 -32.70 57.08 0.64
CA PRO A 435 -32.45 57.72 1.93
C PRO A 435 -31.14 58.52 1.96
N ARG A 436 -31.09 59.53 2.84
CA ARG A 436 -29.98 60.50 2.95
C ARG A 436 -28.81 59.99 3.79
N SER A 437 -27.61 60.47 3.46
CA SER A 437 -26.40 60.35 4.27
C SER A 437 -26.56 60.99 5.66
N LEU A 438 -25.98 60.38 6.69
CA LEU A 438 -25.83 60.97 8.03
C LEU A 438 -24.37 60.86 8.50
N THR A 439 -23.78 61.99 8.87
CA THR A 439 -22.51 62.10 9.59
C THR A 439 -22.75 62.23 11.09
N PRO A 440 -21.91 61.57 11.90
CA PRO A 440 -21.41 62.14 13.14
C PRO A 440 -19.87 62.21 13.09
N THR A 441 -19.20 63.34 13.32
CA THR A 441 -19.25 64.26 14.47
C THR A 441 -18.56 63.68 15.72
N ARG A 442 -17.27 63.99 15.79
CA ARG A 442 -16.25 63.72 16.80
C ARG A 442 -16.62 64.19 18.23
N HIS A 443 -16.51 63.32 19.22
CA HIS A 443 -16.42 63.68 20.65
C HIS A 443 -15.56 62.69 21.47
N ALA A 444 -14.91 63.18 22.52
CA ALA A 444 -14.10 62.47 23.54
C ALA A 444 -13.75 63.47 24.68
N PRO A 445 -13.15 63.09 25.82
CA PRO A 445 -13.02 61.78 26.49
C PRO A 445 -13.73 61.79 27.87
N PRO A 446 -13.37 60.91 28.83
CA PRO A 446 -12.61 61.41 30.00
C PRO A 446 -11.50 60.46 30.54
N SER A 447 -10.82 60.88 31.61
CA SER A 447 -9.74 60.17 32.36
C SER A 447 -10.31 59.19 33.42
N SER A 448 -9.57 58.39 34.22
CA SER A 448 -8.20 58.53 34.79
C SER A 448 -7.57 57.17 35.20
N GLY A 449 -6.27 57.12 35.53
CA GLY A 449 -5.53 55.92 36.01
C GLY A 449 -5.62 55.63 37.53
N PRO A 450 -4.65 54.93 38.19
CA PRO A 450 -3.19 55.19 38.03
C PRO A 450 -2.16 54.01 38.15
N ARG A 451 -1.04 54.17 37.41
CA ARG A 451 0.40 54.01 37.77
C ARG A 451 0.97 52.79 38.56
N SER A 452 2.00 52.15 37.96
CA SER A 452 3.43 52.05 38.42
C SER A 452 4.23 51.11 37.49
N ALA A 453 5.54 51.21 37.20
CA ALA A 453 6.55 52.29 37.32
C ALA A 453 7.73 52.04 36.32
N THR A 454 8.54 53.07 36.00
CA THR A 454 9.72 53.08 35.08
C THR A 454 11.07 52.82 35.83
N PRO A 455 12.32 52.84 35.25
CA PRO A 455 12.89 53.41 33.99
C PRO A 455 13.61 52.39 33.04
N THR A 456 14.11 52.64 31.81
CA THR A 456 14.50 53.81 30.97
C THR A 456 16.02 54.13 30.86
N ARG A 457 16.59 53.97 29.66
CA ARG A 457 17.82 54.63 29.11
C ARG A 457 17.77 54.49 27.56
N MET A 458 17.61 55.53 26.73
CA MET A 458 18.61 56.52 26.24
C MET A 458 19.83 55.87 25.53
N VAL A 459 20.32 56.32 24.35
CA VAL A 459 20.27 57.62 23.63
C VAL A 459 19.96 57.43 22.12
N ALA A 460 19.71 58.51 21.36
CA ALA A 460 19.34 58.50 19.93
C ALA A 460 20.44 59.13 18.98
N PRO A 461 20.18 59.92 17.89
CA PRO A 461 20.66 59.53 16.55
C PRO A 461 21.40 60.62 15.73
N THR A 462 21.81 60.30 14.48
CA THR A 462 22.18 61.29 13.43
C THR A 462 21.85 60.83 12.01
N SER A 463 21.37 61.76 11.16
CA SER A 463 21.40 61.71 9.68
C SER A 463 22.82 62.06 9.14
N ASN A 464 23.19 62.11 7.86
CA ASN A 464 22.52 62.19 6.54
C ASN A 464 23.55 61.71 5.45
N ALA A 465 23.43 61.75 4.11
CA ALA A 465 22.48 62.30 3.13
C ALA A 465 22.50 61.49 1.80
N ALA A 466 22.07 62.09 0.68
CA ALA A 466 21.90 61.48 -0.66
C ALA A 466 23.08 61.67 -1.63
N SER A 467 23.17 60.82 -2.69
CA SER A 467 23.63 61.20 -4.05
C SER A 467 23.31 60.15 -5.15
N ARG A 468 23.40 60.59 -6.41
CA ARG A 468 22.85 60.00 -7.67
C ARG A 468 23.56 58.76 -8.26
N PRO A 469 22.90 58.01 -9.19
CA PRO A 469 23.51 56.97 -10.07
C PRO A 469 24.08 57.54 -11.38
N PRO A 470 24.97 56.80 -12.09
CA PRO A 470 24.67 56.27 -13.46
C PRO A 470 25.50 54.98 -13.80
N PRO A 471 25.68 54.53 -15.08
CA PRO A 471 24.77 54.29 -16.22
C PRO A 471 24.83 52.80 -16.72
N ALA A 472 24.42 52.49 -17.96
CA ALA A 472 24.46 51.16 -18.60
C ALA A 472 25.11 51.15 -20.01
N ARG A 473 25.24 49.96 -20.65
CA ARG A 473 25.85 49.59 -21.97
C ARG A 473 27.35 49.20 -21.90
N SER A 474 27.95 48.24 -22.66
CA SER A 474 27.51 47.41 -23.82
C SER A 474 28.18 46.00 -23.90
N ALA A 475 27.40 45.00 -24.36
CA ALA A 475 27.67 43.85 -25.26
C ALA A 475 29.01 43.02 -25.34
N THR A 476 28.83 41.68 -25.25
CA THR A 476 29.51 40.54 -26.00
C THR A 476 31.00 40.19 -25.80
N PRO A 477 31.47 38.94 -26.10
CA PRO A 477 30.77 37.64 -26.30
C PRO A 477 31.39 36.37 -25.60
N THR A 478 30.61 35.28 -25.56
CA THR A 478 30.97 33.82 -25.62
C THR A 478 32.08 33.20 -24.73
N ARG A 479 31.69 32.30 -23.81
CA ARG A 479 32.21 30.89 -23.67
C ARG A 479 31.25 30.00 -22.85
N MET A 480 31.30 28.68 -23.03
CA MET A 480 30.45 27.67 -22.37
C MET A 480 31.13 26.95 -21.17
N VAL A 481 30.37 26.04 -20.54
CA VAL A 481 30.72 24.97 -19.56
C VAL A 481 31.08 25.42 -18.11
N PRO A 482 31.01 24.55 -17.07
CA PRO A 482 29.99 24.77 -16.03
C PRO A 482 30.52 24.82 -14.57
N PRO A 483 29.68 25.21 -13.59
CA PRO A 483 30.01 25.12 -12.18
C PRO A 483 29.47 23.82 -11.53
N ALA A 484 30.37 22.89 -11.18
CA ALA A 484 30.11 22.05 -10.02
C ALA A 484 30.31 22.90 -8.75
N GLN A 485 29.45 22.75 -7.72
CA GLN A 485 29.66 23.39 -6.43
C GLN A 485 29.42 22.43 -5.27
N SER A 486 30.51 21.95 -4.69
CA SER A 486 30.55 21.39 -3.34
C SER A 486 30.57 22.52 -2.30
N ARG A 487 29.95 22.28 -1.14
CA ARG A 487 30.01 23.16 0.05
C ARG A 487 29.97 22.30 1.34
N PRO A 488 30.37 22.84 2.51
CA PRO A 488 31.42 22.18 3.29
C PRO A 488 30.97 21.70 4.69
N PRO A 489 31.76 20.83 5.34
CA PRO A 489 31.51 20.39 6.71
C PRO A 489 31.74 21.50 7.75
N ARG A 490 31.11 21.36 8.93
CA ARG A 490 31.43 22.14 10.14
C ARG A 490 31.78 21.21 11.31
N SER A 491 33.03 21.31 11.73
CA SER A 491 33.53 21.34 13.12
C SER A 491 32.99 20.34 14.17
N ALA A 492 33.92 19.57 14.76
CA ALA A 492 33.86 19.14 16.16
C ALA A 492 34.05 20.37 17.10
N THR A 493 34.08 20.33 18.44
CA THR A 493 34.50 19.34 19.47
C THR A 493 33.91 19.83 20.84
N PRO A 494 34.19 19.28 22.06
CA PRO A 494 35.02 18.12 22.44
C PRO A 494 34.39 17.09 23.41
N THR A 495 35.07 15.95 23.51
CA THR A 495 34.94 14.87 24.49
C THR A 495 35.12 15.32 25.96
N ARG A 496 34.48 14.62 26.91
CA ARG A 496 34.98 14.45 28.29
C ARG A 496 35.03 12.97 28.66
N MET A 497 36.21 12.46 28.99
CA MET A 497 36.38 11.08 29.50
C MET A 497 36.29 11.06 31.03
N VAL A 498 35.64 10.03 31.59
CA VAL A 498 36.04 9.36 32.85
C VAL A 498 35.67 7.87 32.74
N GLY A 499 36.62 7.00 33.04
CA GLY A 499 36.40 5.61 33.51
C GLY A 499 37.25 5.40 34.77
N PRO A 500 37.47 4.16 35.28
CA PRO A 500 37.16 2.87 34.66
C PRO A 500 36.55 1.86 35.67
N THR A 501 36.89 0.56 35.55
CA THR A 501 36.58 -0.60 36.43
C THR A 501 35.10 -1.02 36.51
N SER A 502 34.68 -2.24 36.13
CA SER A 502 35.15 -3.61 36.44
C SER A 502 34.69 -4.12 37.81
N SER A 503 33.73 -5.04 37.80
CA SER A 503 33.95 -6.42 38.31
C SER A 503 32.70 -7.30 38.11
N ARG A 504 32.88 -8.63 38.15
CA ARG A 504 31.82 -9.65 38.05
C ARG A 504 32.05 -10.72 39.11
N PRO A 505 31.11 -10.84 40.07
CA PRO A 505 30.55 -12.15 40.44
C PRO A 505 29.00 -12.07 40.56
N GLY A 506 28.24 -13.14 40.73
CA GLY A 506 28.62 -14.56 40.77
C GLY A 506 27.95 -15.34 41.91
N ARG A 507 26.90 -16.12 41.57
CA ARG A 507 26.17 -17.13 42.38
C ARG A 507 25.15 -16.67 43.45
N ASN A 508 23.96 -17.25 43.31
CA ASN A 508 23.08 -17.90 44.30
C ASN A 508 22.91 -17.30 45.71
N ALA A 509 21.70 -16.79 46.00
CA ALA A 509 21.01 -17.06 47.27
C ALA A 509 19.47 -16.83 47.17
N THR A 510 18.71 -17.88 47.47
CA THR A 510 17.36 -17.83 48.08
C THR A 510 17.44 -18.61 49.40
N PRO A 511 16.51 -18.51 50.36
CA PRO A 511 15.31 -17.65 50.41
C PRO A 511 15.17 -16.84 51.74
N THR A 512 14.22 -15.90 51.82
CA THR A 512 13.54 -15.56 53.09
C THR A 512 12.10 -15.12 52.85
N ARG A 513 11.23 -15.28 53.85
CA ARG A 513 9.76 -15.19 53.79
C ARG A 513 9.22 -14.18 54.80
N VAL A 514 8.88 -12.98 54.33
CA VAL A 514 8.12 -11.92 55.05
C VAL A 514 7.35 -11.13 53.98
N GLY A 515 6.13 -10.65 54.17
CA GLY A 515 5.15 -10.79 55.26
C GLY A 515 3.99 -9.84 54.97
N ALA A 516 2.74 -10.30 55.08
CA ALA A 516 1.58 -9.51 54.64
C ALA A 516 1.05 -8.55 55.72
N PRO A 517 0.53 -7.37 55.32
CA PRO A 517 -0.47 -6.66 56.10
C PRO A 517 -1.81 -6.46 55.35
N ARG A 518 -2.90 -6.77 56.03
CA ARG A 518 -4.29 -6.30 55.82
C ARG A 518 -4.90 -6.08 57.21
N PRO A 519 -5.96 -5.27 57.35
CA PRO A 519 -6.24 -4.00 56.69
C PRO A 519 -6.31 -2.88 57.74
N ARG A 520 -6.92 -1.74 57.40
CA ARG A 520 -7.56 -0.85 58.39
C ARG A 520 -8.94 -0.45 57.87
N ASP A 521 -9.94 -0.59 58.71
CA ASP A 521 -11.29 -0.12 58.49
C ASP A 521 -11.37 1.41 58.61
N LEU A 522 -12.39 2.01 57.99
CA LEU A 522 -13.25 3.03 58.61
C LEU A 522 -14.41 3.40 57.66
N PHE A 523 -15.46 4.00 58.23
CA PHE A 523 -16.68 4.51 57.59
C PHE A 523 -17.62 3.46 56.99
N ALA A 524 -18.55 3.01 57.85
CA ALA A 524 -19.93 2.82 57.42
C ALA A 524 -20.66 4.17 57.45
N ASP A 525 -21.71 4.30 56.63
CA ASP A 525 -22.84 5.18 56.90
C ASP A 525 -24.11 4.49 56.38
N GLU A 526 -25.28 4.84 56.90
CA GLU A 526 -26.51 4.05 56.79
C GLU A 526 -27.38 4.45 55.59
N LEU A 527 -28.09 3.48 55.00
CA LEU A 527 -29.39 3.71 54.33
C LEU A 527 -30.13 2.38 54.12
N GLU A 528 -31.18 2.13 54.92
CA GLU A 528 -32.08 0.99 54.74
C GLU A 528 -33.14 1.26 53.67
N VAL A 529 -33.31 0.36 52.69
CA VAL A 529 -34.57 0.21 51.95
C VAL A 529 -34.88 -1.29 51.72
N GLU A 530 -36.15 -1.61 51.91
CA GLU A 530 -36.87 -2.88 51.92
C GLU A 530 -36.39 -4.06 51.03
N ARG A 531 -36.54 -5.29 51.58
CA ARG A 531 -36.55 -6.55 50.83
C ARG A 531 -37.98 -6.94 50.45
N PRO A 532 -38.17 -7.64 49.31
CA PRO A 532 -39.25 -8.63 49.20
C PRO A 532 -38.79 -10.05 48.80
N ALA A 533 -39.48 -11.03 49.40
CA ALA A 533 -39.75 -12.41 48.94
C ALA A 533 -38.66 -13.26 48.22
N SER A 534 -38.33 -14.41 48.84
CA SER A 534 -37.59 -15.51 48.21
C SER A 534 -38.43 -16.26 47.15
N VAL A 535 -37.77 -16.76 46.10
CA VAL A 535 -38.36 -17.68 45.08
C VAL A 535 -37.57 -19.00 45.07
N PRO A 536 -38.21 -20.18 45.04
CA PRO A 536 -37.54 -21.47 45.25
C PRO A 536 -36.92 -22.08 43.97
N PRO A 537 -35.96 -23.03 44.09
CA PRO A 537 -35.36 -23.72 42.95
C PRO A 537 -36.31 -24.75 42.30
N PRO A 538 -36.16 -25.02 40.99
CA PRO A 538 -37.05 -25.93 40.24
C PRO A 538 -36.85 -27.42 40.59
N PRO A 539 -37.88 -28.27 40.39
CA PRO A 539 -37.92 -29.64 40.93
C PRO A 539 -37.16 -30.69 40.09
N ARG A 540 -36.60 -31.70 40.77
CA ARG A 540 -36.14 -32.96 40.16
C ARG A 540 -37.25 -34.01 40.15
N ARG A 541 -37.51 -34.66 39.00
CA ARG A 541 -38.10 -36.02 38.83
C ARG A 541 -38.29 -36.36 37.34
N PRO A 542 -38.55 -37.62 36.95
CA PRO A 542 -38.43 -38.87 37.71
C PRO A 542 -37.51 -39.91 37.05
N THR A 543 -37.17 -40.97 37.79
CA THR A 543 -36.63 -42.23 37.24
C THR A 543 -37.73 -43.11 36.67
N SER A 544 -37.54 -43.71 35.49
CA SER A 544 -38.39 -44.76 34.95
C SER A 544 -37.64 -46.11 34.89
N SER A 545 -38.03 -47.05 35.75
CA SER A 545 -37.62 -48.47 35.67
C SER A 545 -38.76 -49.27 35.02
N GLY A 546 -38.47 -50.22 34.13
CA GLY A 546 -39.55 -51.00 33.50
C GLY A 546 -39.18 -51.98 32.39
N MET A 547 -38.51 -53.08 32.75
CA MET A 547 -38.46 -54.39 32.07
C MET A 547 -38.08 -54.48 30.56
N GLY A 548 -37.18 -55.42 30.26
CA GLY A 548 -36.76 -55.74 28.88
C GLY A 548 -35.64 -56.79 28.81
N SER A 549 -35.75 -57.87 29.58
CA SER A 549 -34.67 -58.86 29.73
C SER A 549 -34.72 -59.94 28.65
N LEU A 550 -33.74 -59.94 27.74
CA LEU A 550 -33.37 -61.12 26.96
C LEU A 550 -31.84 -61.24 26.91
N HIS A 551 -31.32 -62.40 27.34
CA HIS A 551 -29.93 -62.80 27.16
C HIS A 551 -29.65 -63.12 25.69
N PRO A 552 -28.42 -62.86 25.22
CA PRO A 552 -27.69 -63.94 24.55
C PRO A 552 -26.44 -64.39 25.31
N THR A 553 -25.89 -65.52 24.87
CA THR A 553 -24.69 -66.18 25.39
C THR A 553 -23.42 -65.60 24.75
N PRO A 554 -22.30 -65.43 25.49
CA PRO A 554 -21.01 -65.11 24.87
C PRO A 554 -20.35 -66.36 24.28
N ALA A 555 -20.07 -66.33 22.99
CA ALA A 555 -19.24 -67.31 22.27
C ALA A 555 -18.06 -66.62 21.57
N ASP A 556 -17.10 -67.41 21.11
CA ASP A 556 -15.96 -67.04 20.25
C ASP A 556 -15.01 -65.94 20.76
N ARG A 557 -14.07 -66.37 21.62
CA ARG A 557 -12.76 -65.73 21.73
C ARG A 557 -11.90 -66.07 20.50
N PRO A 558 -11.22 -65.11 19.84
CA PRO A 558 -10.11 -65.44 18.95
C PRO A 558 -8.93 -66.05 19.75
N PRO A 559 -8.09 -66.90 19.13
CA PRO A 559 -7.08 -67.68 19.85
C PRO A 559 -5.90 -66.85 20.34
N THR A 560 -5.45 -67.13 21.56
CA THR A 560 -4.22 -66.56 22.14
C THR A 560 -2.98 -67.13 21.44
N VAL A 561 -2.31 -66.31 20.63
CA VAL A 561 -1.01 -66.67 20.04
C VAL A 561 0.04 -66.74 21.14
N ARG A 562 0.72 -67.89 21.24
CA ARG A 562 1.73 -68.19 22.25
C ARG A 562 3.09 -67.58 21.82
N PRO A 563 3.79 -66.82 22.67
CA PRO A 563 5.12 -66.31 22.32
C PRO A 563 6.12 -67.47 22.20
N LEU A 564 6.91 -67.46 21.13
CA LEU A 564 8.04 -68.37 20.92
C LEU A 564 9.31 -67.79 21.60
N PRO A 565 10.32 -68.63 21.93
CA PRO A 565 11.55 -68.18 22.58
C PRO A 565 12.37 -67.25 21.67
N ALA A 566 13.08 -66.29 22.28
CA ALA A 566 14.06 -65.49 21.55
C ALA A 566 15.27 -66.34 21.16
N GLN A 567 15.54 -66.45 19.86
CA GLN A 567 16.86 -66.86 19.36
C GLN A 567 17.75 -65.62 19.31
N ASN A 568 18.94 -65.72 19.92
CA ASN A 568 20.00 -64.75 19.74
C ASN A 568 20.73 -65.04 18.43
N ASP A 569 20.92 -64.03 17.58
CA ASP A 569 21.96 -64.02 16.55
C ASP A 569 22.70 -62.67 16.60
N PRO A 570 24.00 -62.62 16.25
CA PRO A 570 24.90 -61.56 16.70
C PRO A 570 24.81 -60.27 15.88
N THR A 571 24.97 -59.14 16.56
CA THR A 571 25.11 -57.82 15.93
C THR A 571 26.53 -57.69 15.32
N PRO A 572 26.69 -57.25 14.06
CA PRO A 572 28.01 -56.93 13.52
C PRO A 572 28.61 -55.70 14.22
N PRO A 573 29.92 -55.68 14.52
CA PRO A 573 30.55 -54.56 15.22
C PRO A 573 30.70 -53.32 14.31
N PRO A 574 30.76 -52.10 14.89
CA PRO A 574 30.96 -50.88 14.12
C PRO A 574 32.36 -50.82 13.50
N ILE A 575 32.43 -50.52 12.21
CA ILE A 575 33.70 -50.30 11.50
C ILE A 575 34.30 -48.96 11.97
N GLN A 576 35.31 -49.03 12.85
CA GLN A 576 36.14 -47.90 13.19
C GLN A 576 37.18 -47.67 12.09
N VAL A 577 37.04 -46.58 11.33
CA VAL A 577 38.08 -46.14 10.38
C VAL A 577 39.03 -45.20 11.14
N PRO A 578 40.34 -45.52 11.25
CA PRO A 578 41.26 -44.69 12.03
C PRO A 578 41.65 -43.41 11.28
N PHE A 579 41.50 -42.25 11.94
CA PHE A 579 42.12 -41.01 11.49
C PHE A 579 43.63 -41.01 11.84
N PRO A 580 44.54 -40.86 10.85
CA PRO A 580 45.98 -40.76 11.13
C PRO A 580 46.34 -39.36 11.65
N SER A 581 46.31 -39.18 12.97
CA SER A 581 46.70 -37.94 13.64
C SER A 581 48.23 -37.81 13.80
N SER A 582 48.95 -37.39 12.75
CA SER A 582 50.28 -36.74 12.82
C SER A 582 50.81 -36.33 11.45
N PHE A 583 51.08 -35.03 11.24
CA PHE A 583 52.24 -34.47 10.52
C PHE A 583 52.25 -32.92 10.71
N PRO A 584 53.34 -32.19 10.42
CA PRO A 584 53.97 -31.38 11.47
C PRO A 584 53.65 -29.88 11.36
N GLY A 585 53.77 -29.18 12.50
CA GLY A 585 53.83 -27.72 12.50
C GLY A 585 55.17 -27.20 11.93
N PRO A 586 55.20 -26.04 11.27
CA PRO A 586 56.43 -25.35 10.92
C PRO A 586 57.12 -24.78 12.18
N PRO A 587 58.46 -24.61 12.17
CA PRO A 587 59.20 -24.08 13.32
C PRO A 587 59.15 -22.55 13.43
N ASP A 588 59.32 -22.06 14.66
CA ASP A 588 59.62 -20.65 14.97
C ASP A 588 61.13 -20.34 14.88
N ASP A 589 61.46 -19.04 15.01
CA ASP A 589 62.80 -18.41 15.02
C ASP A 589 63.59 -18.43 13.68
N GLU A 590 64.27 -17.36 13.22
CA GLU A 590 64.52 -16.02 13.79
C GLU A 590 64.61 -14.93 12.65
N PRO A 591 65.06 -13.66 12.82
CA PRO A 591 64.30 -12.52 12.28
C PRO A 591 64.98 -11.73 11.14
N ARG A 592 64.19 -11.24 10.15
CA ARG A 592 64.66 -10.22 9.18
C ARG A 592 63.62 -9.15 8.83
N SER A 593 64.01 -7.89 9.12
CA SER A 593 63.72 -6.63 8.43
C SER A 593 62.35 -6.40 7.75
N ARG A 594 61.53 -5.52 8.34
CA ARG A 594 60.35 -4.91 7.70
C ARG A 594 60.74 -3.91 6.59
N PRO A 595 60.09 -3.94 5.41
CA PRO A 595 59.75 -2.73 4.67
C PRO A 595 58.44 -2.11 5.20
N SER A 596 58.28 -0.79 5.10
CA SER A 596 57.13 -0.07 5.69
C SER A 596 55.88 -0.07 4.80
N VAL A 597 54.71 -0.28 5.40
CA VAL A 597 53.38 -0.14 4.75
C VAL A 597 52.58 0.94 5.49
N PRO A 598 51.79 1.81 4.80
CA PRO A 598 51.13 2.95 5.44
C PRO A 598 49.96 2.57 6.39
N PRO A 599 49.56 3.47 7.31
CA PRO A 599 48.53 3.18 8.31
C PRO A 599 47.09 3.38 7.82
N ALA A 600 46.19 2.60 8.45
CA ALA A 600 44.75 2.85 8.62
C ALA A 600 43.86 2.99 7.35
N LEU A 601 43.38 1.83 6.86
CA LEU A 601 41.97 1.76 6.47
C LEU A 601 41.10 1.82 7.75
N ARG A 602 40.00 2.58 7.70
CA ARG A 602 39.04 2.65 8.81
C ARG A 602 38.25 1.35 8.92
N GLU A 603 38.07 0.85 10.14
CA GLU A 603 37.00 -0.10 10.43
C GLU A 603 35.66 0.57 10.13
N MET A 604 34.88 -0.03 9.22
CA MET A 604 33.51 0.40 8.93
C MET A 604 32.54 -0.30 9.90
N PRO A 605 31.44 0.34 10.32
CA PRO A 605 30.45 -0.30 11.16
C PRO A 605 29.80 -1.47 10.41
N THR A 606 29.81 -2.66 11.02
CA THR A 606 29.26 -3.88 10.43
C THR A 606 27.73 -3.77 10.31
N PRO A 607 27.12 -3.93 9.12
CA PRO A 607 25.68 -3.79 8.97
C PRO A 607 24.92 -4.89 9.72
N THR A 608 23.93 -4.50 10.52
CA THR A 608 23.14 -5.44 11.33
C THR A 608 22.16 -6.21 10.45
N PHE A 609 22.47 -7.47 10.16
CA PHE A 609 21.73 -8.26 9.16
C PHE A 609 20.36 -8.73 9.69
N SER A 610 19.29 -8.03 9.30
CA SER A 610 17.91 -8.41 9.61
C SER A 610 17.47 -9.61 8.75
N GLY A 611 17.22 -10.77 9.36
CA GLY A 611 16.89 -12.04 8.70
C GLY A 611 15.50 -12.13 8.04
N GLN A 612 15.14 -11.16 7.20
CA GLN A 612 13.84 -11.04 6.53
C GLN A 612 13.74 -11.84 5.22
N PHE A 613 14.85 -12.43 4.74
CA PHE A 613 15.06 -12.96 3.38
C PHE A 613 14.22 -14.17 2.95
N MET A 614 13.18 -14.55 3.69
CA MET A 614 12.37 -15.75 3.45
C MET A 614 10.87 -15.47 3.29
N ARG A 615 10.45 -14.21 3.18
CA ARG A 615 9.04 -13.82 2.95
C ARG A 615 8.43 -14.42 1.67
N GLY A 616 9.22 -14.60 0.60
CA GLY A 616 8.82 -15.34 -0.60
C GLY A 616 8.40 -16.80 -0.35
N ALA A 617 8.77 -17.40 0.79
CA ALA A 617 8.34 -18.75 1.18
C ALA A 617 6.85 -18.84 1.57
N THR A 618 6.12 -17.72 1.58
CA THR A 618 4.66 -17.69 1.77
C THR A 618 3.87 -18.02 0.51
N ARG A 619 4.42 -17.81 -0.69
CA ARG A 619 3.69 -18.05 -1.95
C ARG A 619 3.37 -19.53 -2.17
N PRO A 620 2.25 -19.87 -2.84
CA PRO A 620 1.88 -21.26 -3.13
C PRO A 620 2.88 -21.93 -4.10
N PRO A 621 2.81 -23.26 -4.30
CA PRO A 621 3.66 -23.94 -5.28
C PRO A 621 3.38 -23.49 -6.71
N LEU A 622 2.09 -23.40 -7.04
CA LEU A 622 1.54 -23.05 -8.33
C LEU A 622 0.36 -22.11 -8.07
N GLY A 623 0.15 -21.15 -8.97
CA GLY A 623 -1.13 -20.46 -9.12
C GLY A 623 -1.73 -20.76 -10.48
N GLU A 624 -3.02 -20.52 -10.63
CA GLU A 624 -3.72 -20.60 -11.92
C GLU A 624 -4.50 -19.30 -12.11
N GLY A 625 -4.48 -18.76 -13.33
CA GLY A 625 -5.21 -17.55 -13.68
C GLY A 625 -4.53 -16.70 -14.77
N PRO A 626 -5.22 -15.69 -15.30
CA PRO A 626 -4.69 -14.81 -16.34
C PRO A 626 -3.53 -13.95 -15.83
N PRO A 627 -2.62 -13.50 -16.72
CA PRO A 627 -1.51 -12.64 -16.35
C PRO A 627 -1.99 -11.24 -15.94
N PRO A 628 -1.25 -10.51 -15.08
CA PRO A 628 -1.56 -9.13 -14.74
C PRO A 628 -1.56 -8.24 -15.99
N VAL A 629 -2.58 -7.40 -16.13
CA VAL A 629 -2.80 -6.57 -17.32
C VAL A 629 -1.83 -5.38 -17.31
N GLY A 630 -0.93 -5.32 -18.30
CA GLY A 630 -0.11 -4.13 -18.59
C GLY A 630 1.40 -4.37 -18.70
N PHE A 631 1.91 -5.53 -18.29
CA PHE A 631 3.36 -5.82 -18.35
C PHE A 631 3.83 -6.32 -19.72
N GLY A 632 5.02 -5.84 -20.14
CA GLY A 632 5.67 -6.28 -21.38
C GLY A 632 6.30 -7.66 -21.25
N LYS A 633 5.89 -8.59 -22.12
CA LYS A 633 6.42 -9.97 -22.17
C LYS A 633 7.90 -10.01 -22.59
N ALA A 634 8.68 -10.88 -21.96
CA ALA A 634 10.03 -11.21 -22.43
C ALA A 634 9.97 -12.03 -23.73
N PRO A 635 10.93 -11.86 -24.68
CA PRO A 635 11.01 -12.72 -25.86
C PRO A 635 11.17 -14.20 -25.48
N ILE A 636 10.33 -15.09 -26.05
CA ILE A 636 10.45 -16.53 -25.80
C ILE A 636 11.76 -17.04 -26.44
N PHE A 637 12.55 -17.85 -25.73
CA PHE A 637 13.65 -18.56 -26.38
C PHE A 637 13.06 -19.53 -27.42
N PRO A 638 13.47 -19.49 -28.70
CA PRO A 638 13.21 -20.62 -29.57
C PRO A 638 13.85 -21.86 -28.91
N LYS A 639 13.13 -23.00 -28.88
CA LYS A 639 13.75 -24.25 -28.44
C LYS A 639 14.93 -24.53 -29.39
N LYS A 640 16.17 -24.36 -28.91
CA LYS A 640 17.38 -24.77 -29.66
C LYS A 640 17.22 -26.25 -29.96
N ALA A 641 17.00 -26.60 -31.22
CA ALA A 641 16.80 -27.98 -31.66
C ALA A 641 18.13 -28.76 -31.82
N LEU A 642 19.22 -28.21 -31.27
CA LEU A 642 20.60 -28.64 -31.45
C LEU A 642 21.33 -28.54 -30.10
N ASP A 643 22.17 -29.54 -29.83
CA ASP A 643 23.19 -29.61 -28.77
C ASP A 643 22.74 -29.66 -27.29
N GLY A 644 21.46 -29.96 -27.04
CA GLY A 644 20.99 -30.47 -25.74
C GLY A 644 20.97 -29.43 -24.60
N PRO A 645 21.04 -29.87 -23.32
CA PRO A 645 20.92 -28.97 -22.18
C PRO A 645 22.21 -28.17 -21.97
N GLU A 646 22.09 -26.84 -22.07
CA GLU A 646 23.19 -25.88 -22.00
C GLU A 646 23.75 -25.80 -20.56
N ALA A 647 25.08 -25.69 -20.42
CA ALA A 647 25.74 -25.59 -19.11
C ALA A 647 25.52 -24.20 -18.48
N ALA A 648 25.30 -24.17 -17.17
CA ALA A 648 24.92 -22.98 -16.41
C ALA A 648 25.90 -21.81 -16.62
N GLU A 649 27.21 -22.09 -16.55
CA GLU A 649 28.29 -21.09 -16.74
C GLU A 649 28.33 -20.46 -18.15
N THR A 650 27.82 -21.15 -19.17
CA THR A 650 27.89 -20.70 -20.57
C THR A 650 26.55 -20.26 -21.15
N LEU A 651 25.46 -20.30 -20.37
CA LEU A 651 24.08 -20.03 -20.79
C LEU A 651 23.96 -18.85 -21.77
N SER A 652 23.44 -19.11 -22.96
CA SER A 652 23.21 -18.11 -24.01
C SER A 652 22.27 -17.02 -23.50
N PHE A 653 22.58 -15.75 -23.79
CA PHE A 653 21.67 -14.63 -23.52
C PHE A 653 20.44 -14.67 -24.46
N PRO A 654 19.31 -14.03 -24.09
CA PRO A 654 18.13 -13.97 -24.94
C PRO A 654 18.42 -13.33 -26.32
N PRO A 655 17.75 -13.78 -27.41
CA PRO A 655 18.05 -13.31 -28.75
C PRO A 655 17.92 -11.78 -28.89
N GLY A 656 18.92 -11.15 -29.48
CA GLY A 656 18.97 -9.70 -29.70
C GLY A 656 19.47 -8.86 -28.52
N LEU A 657 19.82 -9.47 -27.39
CA LEU A 657 20.36 -8.75 -26.22
C LEU A 657 21.89 -8.88 -26.15
N MET A 658 22.57 -7.75 -25.93
CA MET A 658 24.02 -7.72 -25.70
C MET A 658 24.34 -7.98 -24.22
N PRO A 659 25.49 -8.61 -23.91
CA PRO A 659 25.87 -8.92 -22.53
C PRO A 659 26.39 -7.67 -21.80
N THR A 660 25.48 -6.83 -21.32
CA THR A 660 25.80 -5.85 -20.26
C THR A 660 26.03 -6.61 -18.95
N PRO A 661 27.09 -6.32 -18.16
CA PRO A 661 27.33 -7.00 -16.89
C PRO A 661 26.17 -6.74 -15.91
N ALA A 662 25.85 -7.74 -15.08
CA ALA A 662 24.82 -7.59 -14.06
C ALA A 662 25.22 -6.53 -13.01
N THR A 663 24.27 -5.66 -12.68
CA THR A 663 24.32 -4.78 -11.51
C THR A 663 23.70 -5.48 -10.30
N ASP A 664 24.02 -4.99 -9.10
CA ASP A 664 23.32 -5.36 -7.85
C ASP A 664 22.01 -4.58 -7.65
N GLU A 665 21.60 -3.77 -8.65
CA GLU A 665 20.38 -2.98 -8.62
C GLU A 665 19.15 -3.85 -8.96
N ILE A 666 17.97 -3.40 -8.52
CA ILE A 666 16.70 -4.05 -8.89
C ILE A 666 16.40 -3.68 -10.35
N PRO A 667 16.18 -4.66 -11.25
CA PRO A 667 15.94 -4.44 -12.67
C PRO A 667 14.62 -3.70 -12.87
N GLY A 668 14.65 -2.59 -13.60
CA GLY A 668 13.47 -1.79 -13.93
C GLY A 668 12.58 -2.41 -15.01
N SER A 669 13.00 -3.53 -15.62
CA SER A 669 12.22 -4.21 -16.66
C SER A 669 12.38 -5.74 -16.66
N VAL A 670 11.32 -6.42 -17.13
CA VAL A 670 11.29 -7.88 -17.39
C VAL A 670 12.42 -8.36 -18.30
N LEU A 671 12.90 -7.50 -19.21
CA LEU A 671 13.99 -7.80 -20.13
C LEU A 671 15.36 -7.78 -19.44
N GLU A 672 15.58 -6.76 -18.61
CA GLU A 672 16.77 -6.55 -17.80
C GLU A 672 16.93 -7.61 -16.70
N ALA A 673 15.83 -7.93 -16.00
CA ALA A 673 15.78 -9.02 -15.02
C ALA A 673 16.27 -10.34 -15.62
N ARG A 674 15.91 -10.62 -16.88
CA ARG A 674 16.36 -11.84 -17.58
C ARG A 674 17.85 -11.82 -17.94
N ILE A 675 18.42 -10.68 -18.32
CA ILE A 675 19.88 -10.55 -18.53
C ILE A 675 20.61 -10.80 -17.20
N GLN A 676 20.13 -10.18 -16.13
CA GLN A 676 20.67 -10.32 -14.76
C GLN A 676 20.59 -11.78 -14.27
N PHE A 677 19.48 -12.48 -14.52
CA PHE A 677 19.31 -13.87 -14.12
C PHE A 677 20.11 -14.86 -14.96
N THR A 678 20.29 -14.61 -16.27
CA THR A 678 21.25 -15.37 -17.08
C THR A 678 22.68 -15.22 -16.49
N TRP A 679 23.10 -14.01 -16.09
CA TRP A 679 24.39 -13.79 -15.42
C TRP A 679 24.51 -14.51 -14.06
N MET A 680 23.48 -14.43 -13.21
CA MET A 680 23.47 -15.10 -11.90
C MET A 680 23.49 -16.62 -12.03
N ALA A 681 22.81 -17.18 -13.04
CA ALA A 681 22.90 -18.60 -13.36
C ALA A 681 24.31 -19.01 -13.82
N ARG A 682 25.03 -18.13 -14.53
CA ARG A 682 26.44 -18.35 -14.90
C ARG A 682 27.38 -18.31 -13.71
N GLU A 683 27.22 -17.32 -12.82
CA GLU A 683 27.94 -17.21 -11.54
C GLU A 683 27.77 -18.48 -10.70
N LEU A 684 26.54 -19.00 -10.60
CA LEU A 684 26.26 -20.25 -9.89
C LEU A 684 26.92 -21.46 -10.54
N GLY A 685 26.88 -21.56 -11.88
CA GLY A 685 27.54 -22.64 -12.63
C GLY A 685 29.04 -22.69 -12.36
N ALA A 686 29.70 -21.54 -12.37
CA ALA A 686 31.12 -21.40 -12.05
C ALA A 686 31.42 -21.79 -10.60
N ALA A 687 30.61 -21.32 -9.63
CA ALA A 687 30.73 -21.66 -8.23
C ALA A 687 30.60 -23.18 -7.99
N TYR A 688 29.64 -23.84 -8.64
CA TYR A 688 29.46 -25.29 -8.55
C TYR A 688 30.63 -26.08 -9.15
N ARG A 689 31.14 -25.67 -10.33
CA ARG A 689 32.28 -26.37 -10.93
C ARG A 689 33.53 -26.23 -10.07
N MET A 690 33.81 -25.03 -9.54
CA MET A 690 34.98 -24.78 -8.70
C MET A 690 34.89 -25.41 -7.31
N ALA A 691 33.74 -25.35 -6.64
CA ALA A 691 33.60 -25.83 -5.26
C ALA A 691 33.23 -27.32 -5.14
N ARG A 692 32.67 -27.94 -6.20
CA ARG A 692 32.12 -29.31 -6.15
C ARG A 692 32.56 -30.22 -7.30
N GLY A 693 33.23 -29.68 -8.34
CA GLY A 693 33.52 -30.43 -9.57
C GLY A 693 32.28 -30.76 -10.41
N VAL A 694 31.13 -30.15 -10.09
CA VAL A 694 29.83 -30.41 -10.74
C VAL A 694 29.59 -29.36 -11.82
N GLU A 695 29.38 -29.80 -13.06
CA GLU A 695 28.81 -28.94 -14.09
C GLU A 695 27.28 -28.90 -13.94
N LEU A 696 26.75 -27.78 -13.45
CA LEU A 696 25.31 -27.51 -13.53
C LEU A 696 24.88 -27.34 -14.98
N ARG A 697 23.79 -27.99 -15.39
CA ARG A 697 23.16 -27.87 -16.71
C ARG A 697 21.71 -27.44 -16.56
N ALA A 698 21.15 -26.76 -17.55
CA ALA A 698 19.78 -26.22 -17.48
C ALA A 698 18.69 -27.29 -17.68
N ASP A 699 18.73 -28.35 -16.88
CA ASP A 699 17.87 -29.54 -16.97
C ASP A 699 17.53 -30.12 -15.57
N LEU A 700 16.90 -31.30 -15.56
CA LEU A 700 16.51 -32.00 -14.33
C LEU A 700 17.71 -32.36 -13.43
N SER A 701 18.86 -32.69 -14.01
CA SER A 701 20.08 -32.99 -13.24
C SER A 701 20.63 -31.73 -12.57
N GLY A 702 20.50 -30.56 -13.20
CA GLY A 702 20.77 -29.27 -12.57
C GLY A 702 19.89 -29.02 -11.34
N ILE A 703 18.61 -29.41 -11.41
CA ILE A 703 17.68 -29.33 -10.27
C ILE A 703 18.08 -30.29 -9.15
N GLU A 704 18.49 -31.52 -9.46
CA GLU A 704 18.95 -32.50 -8.47
C GLU A 704 20.19 -32.01 -7.70
N HIS A 705 21.21 -31.50 -8.40
CA HIS A 705 22.44 -30.97 -7.78
C HIS A 705 22.18 -29.67 -6.99
N MET A 706 21.26 -28.81 -7.46
CA MET A 706 20.75 -27.67 -6.68
C MET A 706 20.07 -28.15 -5.39
N GLN A 707 19.14 -29.10 -5.49
CA GLN A 707 18.36 -29.59 -4.36
C GLN A 707 19.22 -30.26 -3.28
N ALA A 708 20.19 -31.09 -3.68
CA ALA A 708 21.09 -31.77 -2.76
C ALA A 708 21.90 -30.75 -1.93
N TYR A 709 22.47 -29.74 -2.58
CA TYR A 709 23.16 -28.64 -1.89
C TYR A 709 22.23 -27.86 -0.97
N LEU A 710 21.03 -27.50 -1.41
CA LEU A 710 20.13 -26.69 -0.59
C LEU A 710 19.70 -27.42 0.70
N PHE A 711 19.49 -28.75 0.66
CA PHE A 711 19.24 -29.53 1.87
C PHE A 711 20.48 -29.66 2.78
N GLU A 712 21.68 -29.81 2.20
CA GLU A 712 22.96 -29.86 2.92
C GLU A 712 23.28 -28.51 3.60
N ARG A 713 23.36 -27.44 2.81
CA ARG A 713 23.73 -26.08 3.23
C ARG A 713 22.75 -25.49 4.23
N TYR A 714 21.46 -25.76 4.06
CA TYR A 714 20.38 -25.20 4.87
C TYR A 714 19.66 -26.23 5.75
N ALA A 715 20.37 -27.22 6.29
CA ALA A 715 19.81 -28.20 7.24
C ALA A 715 19.06 -27.54 8.44
N LYS A 716 19.49 -26.35 8.86
CA LYS A 716 18.81 -25.52 9.89
C LYS A 716 17.49 -24.85 9.45
N ARG A 717 17.15 -24.88 8.16
CA ARG A 717 15.96 -24.26 7.54
C ARG A 717 15.87 -22.73 7.70
N ARG A 718 17.01 -22.05 7.71
CA ARG A 718 17.14 -20.59 7.90
C ARG A 718 18.25 -20.00 7.03
N VAL A 719 18.02 -18.79 6.52
CA VAL A 719 19.01 -17.95 5.84
C VAL A 719 19.54 -16.96 6.88
N GLU A 720 20.79 -17.13 7.30
CA GLU A 720 21.37 -16.46 8.49
C GLU A 720 22.40 -15.35 8.16
N SER A 721 22.79 -15.17 6.88
CA SER A 721 23.84 -14.22 6.46
C SER A 721 23.54 -13.58 5.07
N PRO A 722 24.18 -12.44 4.70
CA PRO A 722 24.04 -11.85 3.37
C PRO A 722 24.59 -12.73 2.25
N GLU A 723 25.62 -13.52 2.52
CA GLU A 723 26.17 -14.52 1.59
C GLU A 723 25.15 -15.64 1.32
N ALA A 724 24.48 -16.12 2.38
CA ALA A 724 23.41 -17.09 2.27
C ALA A 724 22.18 -16.52 1.54
N ALA A 725 21.90 -15.23 1.72
CA ALA A 725 20.88 -14.53 0.96
C ALA A 725 21.23 -14.49 -0.55
N ARG A 726 22.45 -14.07 -0.91
CA ARG A 726 22.94 -14.10 -2.31
C ARG A 726 22.88 -15.50 -2.90
N ASP A 727 23.36 -16.51 -2.17
CA ASP A 727 23.29 -17.93 -2.57
C ASP A 727 21.85 -18.37 -2.90
N VAL A 728 20.85 -17.99 -2.09
CA VAL A 728 19.43 -18.23 -2.40
C VAL A 728 18.95 -17.49 -3.64
N GLN A 729 19.42 -16.26 -3.90
CA GLN A 729 19.12 -15.55 -5.15
C GLN A 729 19.67 -16.30 -6.37
N LEU A 730 20.93 -16.75 -6.32
CA LEU A 730 21.58 -17.44 -7.44
C LEU A 730 20.82 -18.71 -7.83
N HIS A 731 20.37 -19.50 -6.86
CA HIS A 731 19.55 -20.69 -7.09
C HIS A 731 18.16 -20.35 -7.64
N GLY A 732 17.53 -19.26 -7.18
CA GLY A 732 16.26 -18.78 -7.74
C GLY A 732 16.37 -18.36 -9.20
N ALA A 733 17.47 -17.66 -9.55
CA ALA A 733 17.78 -17.25 -10.92
C ALA A 733 18.03 -18.47 -11.82
N PHE A 734 18.84 -19.43 -11.38
CA PHE A 734 19.11 -20.67 -12.13
C PHE A 734 17.84 -21.49 -12.36
N LEU A 735 16.98 -21.66 -11.33
CA LEU A 735 15.68 -22.31 -11.50
C LEU A 735 14.81 -21.57 -12.53
N SER A 736 14.83 -20.23 -12.56
CA SER A 736 14.07 -19.45 -13.55
C SER A 736 14.56 -19.67 -14.98
N GLU A 737 15.86 -19.81 -15.22
CA GLU A 737 16.43 -20.09 -16.53
C GLU A 737 16.03 -21.49 -17.04
N ILE A 738 16.00 -22.50 -16.16
CA ILE A 738 15.52 -23.86 -16.51
C ILE A 738 14.05 -23.81 -16.96
N LEU A 739 13.19 -23.13 -16.19
CA LEU A 739 11.76 -22.98 -16.51
C LEU A 739 11.55 -22.17 -17.81
N ALA A 740 12.35 -21.12 -18.02
CA ALA A 740 12.30 -20.27 -19.22
C ALA A 740 12.65 -21.03 -20.51
N ARG A 741 13.62 -21.95 -20.43
CA ARG A 741 14.18 -22.66 -21.59
C ARG A 741 13.40 -23.93 -21.92
N ASN A 742 13.08 -24.74 -20.91
CA ASN A 742 12.50 -26.06 -21.13
C ASN A 742 10.97 -25.97 -21.21
N LEU A 743 10.36 -25.19 -20.30
CA LEU A 743 8.91 -25.07 -20.13
C LEU A 743 8.32 -23.77 -20.71
N ARG A 744 9.11 -23.00 -21.46
CA ARG A 744 8.72 -21.71 -22.08
C ARG A 744 8.15 -20.69 -21.08
N ALA A 745 8.63 -20.69 -19.84
CA ALA A 745 8.16 -19.73 -18.83
C ALA A 745 8.52 -18.28 -19.21
N GLU A 746 7.54 -17.39 -19.18
CA GLU A 746 7.71 -15.95 -19.38
C GLU A 746 7.63 -15.22 -18.04
N TRP A 747 8.53 -14.28 -17.75
CA TRP A 747 8.35 -13.35 -16.62
C TRP A 747 7.13 -12.45 -16.88
N VAL A 748 6.21 -12.38 -15.91
CA VAL A 748 4.95 -11.60 -16.00
C VAL A 748 4.79 -10.55 -14.92
N ASP A 749 5.45 -10.71 -13.76
CA ASP A 749 5.50 -9.71 -12.70
C ASP A 749 6.88 -9.72 -12.02
N ILE A 750 7.49 -8.54 -11.90
CA ILE A 750 8.73 -8.29 -11.13
C ILE A 750 8.59 -7.06 -10.22
N SER A 751 7.36 -6.57 -10.00
CA SER A 751 7.08 -5.28 -9.36
C SER A 751 7.23 -5.27 -7.83
N GLY A 752 7.37 -6.44 -7.21
CA GLY A 752 7.55 -6.56 -5.76
C GLY A 752 8.95 -6.20 -5.30
N ASP A 753 9.05 -5.45 -4.19
CA ASP A 753 10.31 -5.07 -3.49
C ASP A 753 11.23 -6.28 -3.15
N GLU A 754 10.74 -7.53 -3.25
CA GLU A 754 11.46 -8.77 -2.94
C GLU A 754 11.37 -9.80 -4.09
N LEU A 755 12.53 -10.32 -4.54
CA LEU A 755 12.65 -11.40 -5.53
C LEU A 755 11.71 -12.59 -5.30
N GLY A 756 11.46 -12.92 -4.03
CA GLY A 756 10.59 -14.02 -3.62
C GLY A 756 9.12 -13.89 -4.06
N TYR A 757 8.71 -12.71 -4.53
CA TYR A 757 7.38 -12.44 -5.08
C TYR A 757 7.33 -12.34 -6.60
N TRP A 758 8.47 -12.37 -7.30
CA TRP A 758 8.50 -12.25 -8.76
C TRP A 758 8.00 -13.53 -9.43
N GLU A 759 7.26 -13.36 -10.52
CA GLU A 759 6.41 -14.38 -11.11
C GLU A 759 6.73 -14.65 -12.57
N MET A 760 6.80 -15.93 -12.92
CA MET A 760 6.73 -16.40 -14.29
C MET A 760 5.40 -17.10 -14.57
N MET A 761 4.94 -17.03 -15.81
CA MET A 761 3.83 -17.80 -16.33
C MET A 761 4.34 -18.88 -17.28
N ILE A 762 3.99 -20.14 -17.00
CA ILE A 762 4.15 -21.28 -17.89
C ILE A 762 2.83 -21.46 -18.66
N PRO A 763 2.85 -21.52 -20.00
CA PRO A 763 1.65 -21.74 -20.81
C PRO A 763 0.87 -23.00 -20.39
N PRO A 764 -0.48 -22.99 -20.43
CA PRO A 764 -1.32 -21.87 -20.85
C PRO A 764 -1.47 -20.76 -19.80
N GLN A 765 -1.64 -21.09 -18.51
CA GLN A 765 -1.93 -20.13 -17.43
C GLN A 765 -1.38 -20.55 -16.03
N THR A 766 -0.27 -21.28 -15.98
CA THR A 766 0.32 -21.72 -14.69
C THR A 766 1.30 -20.67 -14.15
N ARG A 767 0.95 -20.02 -13.05
CA ARG A 767 1.75 -19.01 -12.35
C ARG A 767 2.77 -19.69 -11.41
N VAL A 768 4.04 -19.27 -11.44
CA VAL A 768 5.13 -19.83 -10.63
C VAL A 768 6.08 -18.75 -10.10
N TRP A 769 6.68 -18.98 -8.93
CA TRP A 769 7.61 -18.04 -8.28
C TRP A 769 8.97 -18.73 -8.04
N PRO A 770 9.97 -18.63 -8.94
CA PRO A 770 11.21 -19.41 -8.85
C PRO A 770 12.01 -19.16 -7.55
N PHE A 771 12.19 -17.88 -7.19
CA PHE A 771 12.88 -17.48 -5.95
C PHE A 771 12.08 -17.88 -4.70
N GLY A 772 10.76 -17.65 -4.71
CA GLY A 772 9.86 -18.09 -3.65
C GLY A 772 9.89 -19.60 -3.47
N ARG A 773 9.97 -20.38 -4.56
CA ARG A 773 10.06 -21.84 -4.57
C ARG A 773 11.33 -22.35 -3.87
N VAL A 774 12.49 -21.76 -4.17
CA VAL A 774 13.76 -22.09 -3.50
C VAL A 774 13.71 -21.71 -2.02
N SER A 775 13.25 -20.50 -1.69
CA SER A 775 13.08 -20.04 -0.30
C SER A 775 12.16 -20.97 0.51
N ARG A 776 11.09 -21.48 -0.13
CA ARG A 776 10.09 -22.36 0.49
C ARG A 776 10.60 -23.79 0.71
N LEU A 777 11.44 -24.30 -0.18
CA LEU A 777 12.18 -25.56 0.03
C LEU A 777 13.06 -25.45 1.29
N ILE A 778 13.82 -24.36 1.41
CA ILE A 778 14.69 -24.10 2.57
C ILE A 778 13.88 -23.99 3.86
N ALA A 779 12.84 -23.14 3.88
CA ALA A 779 12.05 -22.87 5.07
C ALA A 779 11.32 -24.10 5.63
N LYS A 780 10.84 -24.99 4.76
CA LYS A 780 10.04 -26.16 5.15
C LYS A 780 10.85 -27.46 5.20
N GLY A 781 11.94 -27.58 4.45
CA GLY A 781 12.62 -28.86 4.20
C GLY A 781 11.66 -29.87 3.57
N HIS A 782 11.78 -31.15 3.94
CA HIS A 782 10.92 -32.26 3.48
C HIS A 782 9.41 -32.13 3.80
N LYS A 783 8.94 -31.02 4.41
CA LYS A 783 7.51 -30.69 4.53
C LYS A 783 6.95 -29.98 3.28
N GLU A 784 7.81 -29.62 2.33
CA GLU A 784 7.44 -29.07 1.04
C GLU A 784 7.74 -30.12 -0.05
N ARG A 785 6.97 -30.12 -1.15
CA ARG A 785 7.31 -30.92 -2.34
C ARG A 785 8.73 -30.57 -2.78
N ASP A 786 9.51 -31.54 -3.20
CA ASP A 786 10.86 -31.32 -3.70
C ASP A 786 10.84 -30.62 -5.09
N LEU A 787 11.97 -30.06 -5.51
CA LEU A 787 12.09 -29.31 -6.78
C LEU A 787 11.97 -30.19 -8.02
N VAL A 788 12.47 -31.43 -7.95
CA VAL A 788 12.47 -32.41 -9.06
C VAL A 788 11.03 -32.82 -9.38
N ALA A 789 10.28 -33.28 -8.38
CA ALA A 789 8.88 -33.65 -8.52
C ALA A 789 7.98 -32.46 -8.90
N TYR A 790 8.39 -31.21 -8.61
CA TYR A 790 7.69 -29.98 -9.00
C TYR A 790 7.98 -29.57 -10.45
N TYR A 791 9.22 -29.71 -10.92
CA TYR A 791 9.53 -29.55 -12.34
C TYR A 791 8.74 -30.56 -13.18
N LEU A 792 8.71 -31.84 -12.77
CA LEU A 792 7.95 -32.89 -13.45
C LEU A 792 6.43 -32.64 -13.41
N GLU A 793 5.90 -32.01 -12.35
CA GLU A 793 4.51 -31.56 -12.31
C GLU A 793 4.22 -30.50 -13.38
N LEU A 794 5.08 -29.47 -13.48
CA LEU A 794 4.95 -28.40 -14.47
C LEU A 794 5.09 -28.91 -15.90
N GLU A 795 6.06 -29.80 -16.15
CA GLU A 795 6.25 -30.47 -17.44
C GLU A 795 5.04 -31.33 -17.82
N SER A 796 4.42 -32.01 -16.83
CA SER A 796 3.17 -32.75 -17.05
C SER A 796 1.95 -31.85 -17.31
N LYS A 797 1.88 -30.64 -16.71
CA LYS A 797 0.84 -29.65 -17.03
C LYS A 797 1.01 -29.09 -18.44
N LEU A 798 2.23 -28.72 -18.82
CA LEU A 798 2.56 -28.24 -20.16
C LEU A 798 2.35 -29.30 -21.25
N SER A 799 2.38 -30.59 -20.90
CA SER A 799 2.11 -31.71 -21.81
C SER A 799 0.62 -32.10 -21.91
N ARG A 800 -0.28 -31.37 -21.22
CA ARG A 800 -1.73 -31.65 -21.15
C ARG A 800 -2.62 -30.51 -21.66
N GLY A 801 -2.04 -29.36 -22.02
CA GLY A 801 -2.73 -28.18 -22.56
C GLY A 801 -2.11 -27.70 -23.86
#